data_AF-A0A954ENW7-F1
#
_entry.id   AF-A0A954ENW7-F1
#
_cell.length_a   1.000
_cell.length_b   1.000
_cell.length_c   1.000
_cell.angle_alpha   90.00
_cell.angle_beta   90.00
_cell.angle_gamma   90.00
#
_symmetry.space_group_name_H-M   'P 1'
#
loop_
_entity.id
_entity.type
_entity.pdbx_description
1 polymer ?
#
loop_
_entity_poly.entity_id
_entity_poly.type
_entity_poly.pdbx_seq_one_letter_code
_entity_poly.pdbx_strand_id
1 'polypeptide(L)'
;MNLRNTFALLLVVAIATNAFGDVPQGVLTLSGGDAVSGAFENSNEPNILRWQGKHFLSPFEFDVATVSSVNFPTQQPPAQLTGELAVELASGDMFTGRLLQWNDEHLEIDSVHFGVVHVKAESVRRIYRLTENPLLVYSGLTGVAGWNVHGTEWREDGPFLETSQDDAKISGDFQIPDKAMIEFELSWPQKPNFALVLGADPDLKEDKRQDGWRLEMWDQLLGVLREHKDIADVDRVAMILPSVKRVHLIAYLDQLEGSIQIFTADGSPAGKISVPPVEGTKPGRGIRIVNRHGTIRLERLRIARWNGQLPTSIPKGEIAYHLADGTTQLGVPQGFDPDTREYMFKVGDDVKRSSEADVVMSERGPPEAVEARSMATMLQDGTRLSGQLERVEAASLVVQCPDISEALTIPQIGVRALVMSPTAAEKVAEEASGRPGRLTIDGQNLAGWLIDGKKTDEAACFVWQPKTSRTSSAIKSRAAGEIVYREARKAVPVEQAQVRERPGANFLDIFLQKANTPPAERATTVDHNIHLRSGDIIPCNVLSIAESGVAIKSNVTDSQVIPHTAIKAIELIRNKLPDLESAKKQRLLTLPRLLRSSPPTHLLCSQTGDFLRCRVVSMNDEKLVVEIQLEEIEIPRNRISHIIWFHPDELAAQAEQEAEESATDEAVAESNEKTNQPAEDSAADTKPDFSEMAQILQNGGNRVTFRPEQVEGTSISGTSDILGTCQFDLSALERIVFGGAIDTVVADLVYSQWKLTPAIEPLIAQETNDGGDDMGGASPLVGKPAPAIKLALLGGGEFELEKEKGHVVVLDFWATWCGPCMQTMPLVEEALKTYNPEQVRLIAVNLEEPEEQIREVMERHELHATVALDVDGVTARRYQANAIPQLVIVDQDGNVAKLYVGGGPGTVAQMRESIDELLAPPVNDTPMQ
;
A
#
# COMPACT_ATOMS: atom_id res chain seq x y z
N MET A 1 12.87 47.07 -51.99
CA MET A 1 11.92 46.35 -52.88
C MET A 1 11.94 44.88 -52.51
N ASN A 2 10.85 44.47 -51.87
CA ASN A 2 10.28 43.13 -51.64
C ASN A 2 11.04 41.90 -52.15
N LEU A 3 11.40 41.00 -51.23
CA LEU A 3 11.01 39.57 -51.16
C LEU A 3 11.91 38.87 -50.12
N ARG A 4 11.54 38.90 -48.84
CA ARG A 4 12.11 38.06 -47.76
C ARG A 4 11.33 38.28 -46.45
N ASN A 5 10.02 38.07 -46.50
CA ASN A 5 9.13 38.19 -45.33
C ASN A 5 8.07 37.08 -45.40
N THR A 6 8.51 35.82 -45.25
CA THR A 6 7.59 34.67 -45.17
C THR A 6 8.20 33.40 -44.55
N PHE A 7 9.17 33.49 -43.64
CA PHE A 7 9.71 32.29 -42.94
C PHE A 7 10.33 32.68 -41.59
N ALA A 8 9.51 33.04 -40.59
CA ALA A 8 9.92 33.14 -39.17
C ALA A 8 8.70 33.28 -38.23
N LEU A 9 7.58 32.61 -38.54
CA LEU A 9 6.38 32.62 -37.71
C LEU A 9 5.71 31.23 -37.78
N LEU A 10 6.43 30.17 -37.39
CA LEU A 10 5.88 28.80 -37.41
C LEU A 10 6.60 27.78 -36.51
N LEU A 11 7.28 28.23 -35.45
CA LEU A 11 7.78 27.32 -34.41
C LEU A 11 7.59 27.99 -33.05
N VAL A 12 6.45 27.68 -32.40
CA VAL A 12 6.10 27.74 -30.95
C VAL A 12 4.58 27.62 -30.74
N VAL A 13 3.73 27.72 -31.77
CA VAL A 13 2.27 27.44 -31.65
C VAL A 13 1.87 26.12 -32.34
N ALA A 14 2.51 25.01 -31.94
CA ALA A 14 2.13 23.68 -32.43
C ALA A 14 2.17 22.62 -31.31
N ILE A 15 1.39 22.84 -30.25
CA ILE A 15 0.65 21.76 -29.56
C ILE A 15 -0.77 22.29 -29.33
N ALA A 16 -1.51 22.49 -30.43
CA ALA A 16 -2.94 22.69 -30.40
C ALA A 16 -3.49 22.16 -31.72
N THR A 17 -3.76 20.86 -31.74
CA THR A 17 -4.72 20.08 -32.57
C THR A 17 -4.16 18.68 -32.83
N ASN A 18 -4.12 17.87 -31.77
CA ASN A 18 -4.54 16.46 -31.77
C ASN A 18 -4.48 15.94 -30.34
N ALA A 19 -5.51 15.20 -29.94
CA ALA A 19 -5.92 14.80 -28.60
C ALA A 19 -6.54 15.95 -27.77
N PHE A 20 -7.85 15.86 -27.51
CA PHE A 20 -8.37 16.25 -26.19
C PHE A 20 -7.58 15.40 -25.19
N GLY A 21 -6.46 15.94 -24.70
CA GLY A 21 -5.66 15.28 -23.68
C GLY A 21 -6.51 15.11 -22.44
N ASP A 22 -6.46 13.94 -21.82
CA ASP A 22 -7.19 13.67 -20.59
C ASP A 22 -6.98 14.81 -19.58
N VAL A 23 -8.08 15.33 -19.04
CA VAL A 23 -8.02 16.35 -17.99
C VAL A 23 -7.20 15.75 -16.83
N PRO A 24 -6.14 16.43 -16.36
CA PRO A 24 -5.29 15.91 -15.31
C PRO A 24 -6.11 15.44 -14.11
N GLN A 25 -5.92 14.18 -13.71
CA GLN A 25 -6.57 13.63 -12.52
C GLN A 25 -5.67 13.84 -11.30
N GLY A 26 -6.26 14.34 -10.22
CA GLY A 26 -5.59 14.56 -8.95
C GLY A 26 -6.46 14.15 -7.77
N VAL A 27 -5.99 14.48 -6.57
CA VAL A 27 -6.71 14.30 -5.32
C VAL A 27 -6.86 15.66 -4.65
N LEU A 28 -8.10 16.08 -4.42
CA LEU A 28 -8.43 17.24 -3.61
C LEU A 28 -8.61 16.79 -2.16
N THR A 29 -7.90 17.45 -1.24
CA THR A 29 -7.96 17.22 0.20
C THR A 29 -8.58 18.44 0.88
N LEU A 30 -9.59 18.21 1.71
CA LEU A 30 -10.30 19.22 2.50
C LEU A 30 -9.59 19.44 3.84
N SER A 31 -9.82 20.59 4.46
CA SER A 31 -9.21 20.97 5.75
C SER A 31 -9.52 20.00 6.90
N GLY A 32 -10.58 19.21 6.78
CA GLY A 32 -10.92 18.13 7.73
C GLY A 32 -10.22 16.79 7.50
N GLY A 33 -9.35 16.69 6.48
CA GLY A 33 -8.66 15.46 6.08
C GLY A 33 -9.45 14.57 5.11
N ASP A 34 -10.71 14.89 4.84
CA ASP A 34 -11.50 14.24 3.79
C ASP A 34 -10.90 14.52 2.41
N ALA A 35 -11.03 13.59 1.47
CA ALA A 35 -10.43 13.70 0.15
C ALA A 35 -11.31 13.12 -0.97
N VAL A 36 -11.10 13.60 -2.19
CA VAL A 36 -11.85 13.16 -3.37
C VAL A 36 -10.96 13.22 -4.63
N SER A 37 -10.82 12.08 -5.31
CA SER A 37 -10.13 11.99 -6.60
C SER A 37 -10.98 12.57 -7.72
N GLY A 38 -10.36 13.32 -8.63
CA GLY A 38 -11.07 13.98 -9.73
C GLY A 38 -10.20 14.98 -10.47
N ALA A 39 -10.84 15.96 -11.07
CA ALA A 39 -10.18 17.03 -11.81
C ALA A 39 -10.86 18.38 -11.61
N PHE A 40 -10.17 19.46 -11.97
CA PHE A 40 -10.76 20.80 -12.01
C PHE A 40 -11.84 20.91 -13.09
N GLU A 41 -12.84 21.72 -12.80
CA GLU A 41 -13.88 22.15 -13.74
C GLU A 41 -13.93 23.68 -13.78
N ASN A 42 -14.43 24.26 -14.89
CA ASN A 42 -14.57 25.70 -15.05
C ASN A 42 -15.31 26.36 -13.88
N SER A 43 -14.74 27.42 -13.32
CA SER A 43 -15.34 28.25 -12.28
C SER A 43 -15.00 29.72 -12.51
N ASN A 44 -16.02 30.55 -12.70
CA ASN A 44 -15.88 32.00 -12.81
C ASN A 44 -16.15 32.72 -11.48
N GLU A 45 -16.46 31.99 -10.41
CA GLU A 45 -16.66 32.55 -9.08
C GLU A 45 -15.34 32.58 -8.31
N PRO A 46 -14.86 33.77 -7.88
CA PRO A 46 -13.65 33.88 -7.08
C PRO A 46 -13.75 33.06 -5.80
N ASN A 47 -12.65 32.40 -5.44
CA ASN A 47 -12.55 31.52 -4.28
C ASN A 47 -13.50 30.30 -4.27
N ILE A 48 -14.12 29.94 -5.41
CA ILE A 48 -14.88 28.69 -5.55
C ILE A 48 -14.16 27.75 -6.49
N LEU A 49 -13.83 26.57 -5.96
CA LEU A 49 -13.20 25.49 -6.70
C LEU A 49 -14.27 24.48 -7.11
N ARG A 50 -14.47 24.32 -8.42
CA ARG A 50 -15.33 23.31 -9.01
C ARG A 50 -14.51 22.06 -9.31
N TRP A 51 -14.90 20.92 -8.74
CA TRP A 51 -14.15 19.68 -8.77
C TRP A 51 -15.01 18.53 -9.29
N GLN A 52 -14.67 18.02 -10.48
CA GLN A 52 -15.31 16.87 -11.08
C GLN A 52 -14.73 15.58 -10.48
N GLY A 53 -15.42 15.01 -9.50
CA GLY A 53 -15.00 13.74 -8.91
C GLY A 53 -15.09 12.58 -9.92
N LYS A 54 -14.11 11.67 -9.90
CA LYS A 54 -13.97 10.55 -10.84
C LYS A 54 -15.23 9.69 -10.96
N HIS A 55 -15.88 9.42 -9.82
CA HIS A 55 -17.05 8.54 -9.69
C HIS A 55 -18.39 9.28 -9.59
N PHE A 56 -18.41 10.56 -9.91
CA PHE A 56 -19.58 11.43 -9.73
C PHE A 56 -20.03 12.01 -11.07
N LEU A 57 -21.33 12.22 -11.27
CA LEU A 57 -21.87 12.72 -12.55
C LEU A 57 -21.74 14.23 -12.72
N SER A 58 -21.81 14.98 -11.62
CA SER A 58 -21.69 16.43 -11.57
C SER A 58 -20.53 16.87 -10.67
N PRO A 59 -19.94 18.05 -10.91
CA PRO A 59 -18.86 18.57 -10.08
C PRO A 59 -19.36 19.07 -8.71
N PHE A 60 -18.50 18.93 -7.71
CA PHE A 60 -18.67 19.55 -6.40
C PHE A 60 -18.15 20.98 -6.42
N GLU A 61 -18.84 21.88 -5.72
CA GLU A 61 -18.38 23.26 -5.53
C GLU A 61 -17.88 23.43 -4.09
N PHE A 62 -16.58 23.68 -3.93
CA PHE A 62 -15.94 23.90 -2.63
C PHE A 62 -15.48 25.35 -2.50
N ASP A 63 -15.68 25.94 -1.33
CA ASP A 63 -15.00 27.20 -0.99
C ASP A 63 -13.51 26.90 -0.79
N VAL A 64 -12.63 27.68 -1.41
CA VAL A 64 -11.18 27.51 -1.34
C VAL A 64 -10.68 27.49 0.10
N ALA A 65 -11.35 28.18 1.04
CA ALA A 65 -11.00 28.15 2.47
C ALA A 65 -11.19 26.77 3.13
N THR A 66 -12.02 25.91 2.54
CA THR A 66 -12.30 24.54 3.03
C THR A 66 -11.39 23.48 2.39
N VAL A 67 -10.62 23.87 1.38
CA VAL A 67 -9.65 23.01 0.69
C VAL A 67 -8.30 23.19 1.37
N SER A 68 -7.64 22.08 1.70
CA SER A 68 -6.26 22.09 2.21
C SER A 68 -5.27 22.06 1.06
N SER A 69 -5.45 21.11 0.13
CA SER A 69 -4.57 20.97 -1.02
C SER A 69 -5.26 20.26 -2.19
N VAL A 70 -4.69 20.43 -3.37
CA VAL A 70 -4.97 19.62 -4.57
C VAL A 70 -3.63 19.10 -5.07
N ASN A 71 -3.48 17.78 -5.17
CA ASN A 71 -2.24 17.14 -5.60
C ASN A 71 -2.46 16.32 -6.86
N PHE A 72 -1.59 16.50 -7.85
CA PHE A 72 -1.56 15.72 -9.09
C PHE A 72 -0.36 14.78 -9.08
N PRO A 73 -0.45 13.60 -9.71
CA PRO A 73 0.67 12.69 -9.87
C PRO A 73 1.87 13.39 -10.52
N THR A 74 3.07 13.10 -10.01
CA THR A 74 4.33 13.56 -10.59
C THR A 74 4.54 12.92 -11.96
N GLN A 75 4.89 13.73 -12.96
CA GLN A 75 5.25 13.21 -14.29
C GLN A 75 6.52 12.34 -14.21
N GLN A 76 6.56 11.27 -15.00
CA GLN A 76 7.74 10.40 -15.13
C GLN A 76 8.31 10.47 -16.56
N PRO A 77 9.58 10.89 -16.75
CA PRO A 77 10.52 11.39 -15.74
C PRO A 77 10.11 12.77 -15.16
N PRO A 78 10.58 13.15 -13.96
CA PRO A 78 10.28 14.46 -13.38
C PRO A 78 10.75 15.58 -14.30
N ALA A 79 9.88 16.56 -14.56
CA ALA A 79 10.28 17.76 -15.28
C ALA A 79 11.32 18.55 -14.45
N GLN A 80 12.30 19.12 -15.13
CA GLN A 80 13.33 19.95 -14.50
C GLN A 80 13.08 21.41 -14.84
N LEU A 81 13.42 22.30 -13.90
CA LEU A 81 13.36 23.73 -14.12
C LEU A 81 14.27 24.10 -15.30
N THR A 82 13.75 24.84 -16.28
CA THR A 82 14.50 25.27 -17.48
C THR A 82 14.53 26.79 -17.58
N GLY A 83 15.50 27.35 -18.29
CA GLY A 83 15.66 28.80 -18.46
C GLY A 83 17.07 29.29 -18.13
N GLU A 84 17.37 30.54 -18.48
CA GLU A 84 18.69 31.14 -18.27
C GLU A 84 18.89 31.59 -16.82
N LEU A 85 17.93 32.38 -16.31
CA LEU A 85 17.94 32.93 -14.97
C LEU A 85 16.76 32.39 -14.16
N ALA A 86 17.02 32.06 -12.91
CA ALA A 86 16.01 31.88 -11.88
C ALA A 86 15.80 33.22 -11.17
N VAL A 87 14.54 33.65 -11.08
CA VAL A 87 14.10 34.79 -10.28
C VAL A 87 13.39 34.26 -9.06
N GLU A 88 13.89 34.66 -7.91
CA GLU A 88 13.32 34.35 -6.62
C GLU A 88 12.78 35.63 -5.99
N LEU A 89 11.50 35.59 -5.64
CA LEU A 89 10.82 36.69 -4.98
C LEU A 89 10.96 36.58 -3.46
N ALA A 90 10.81 37.70 -2.77
CA ALA A 90 10.94 37.81 -1.33
C ALA A 90 9.91 36.98 -0.55
N SER A 91 8.88 36.56 -1.25
CA SER A 91 7.86 35.64 -0.80
C SER A 91 8.19 34.16 -0.89
N GLY A 92 9.29 33.81 -1.56
CA GLY A 92 9.66 32.43 -1.88
C GLY A 92 9.11 31.93 -3.22
N ASP A 93 8.32 32.73 -3.94
CA ASP A 93 7.95 32.43 -5.32
C ASP A 93 9.20 32.38 -6.19
N MET A 94 9.23 31.43 -7.13
CA MET A 94 10.37 31.19 -7.98
C MET A 94 9.91 30.79 -9.38
N PHE A 95 10.43 31.46 -10.38
CA PHE A 95 10.21 31.13 -11.78
C PHE A 95 11.44 31.49 -12.60
N THR A 96 11.45 31.09 -13.87
CA THR A 96 12.61 31.28 -14.75
C THR A 96 12.27 32.08 -15.99
N GLY A 97 13.31 32.66 -16.58
CA GLY A 97 13.21 33.41 -17.82
C GLY A 97 14.51 34.11 -18.21
N ARG A 98 14.39 35.04 -19.15
CA ARG A 98 15.47 35.91 -19.60
C ARG A 98 15.19 37.35 -19.18
N LEU A 99 16.18 37.98 -18.53
CA LEU A 99 16.07 39.35 -18.06
C LEU A 99 15.96 40.32 -19.24
N LEU A 100 14.98 41.23 -19.20
CA LEU A 100 14.78 42.28 -20.20
C LEU A 100 15.11 43.66 -19.64
N GLN A 101 14.71 43.93 -18.39
CA GLN A 101 14.96 45.19 -17.72
C GLN A 101 15.00 45.02 -16.19
N TRP A 102 15.83 45.78 -15.51
CA TRP A 102 15.77 45.93 -14.05
C TRP A 102 16.12 47.35 -13.62
N ASN A 103 15.17 48.06 -13.04
CA ASN A 103 15.35 49.40 -12.49
C ASN A 103 14.87 49.45 -11.02
N ASP A 104 14.79 50.65 -10.44
CA ASP A 104 14.37 50.84 -9.03
C ASP A 104 12.87 50.58 -8.79
N GLU A 105 12.03 50.57 -9.82
CA GLU A 105 10.57 50.39 -9.76
C GLU A 105 10.15 48.95 -10.09
N HIS A 106 10.65 48.39 -11.20
CA HIS A 106 10.25 47.07 -11.68
C HIS A 106 11.36 46.26 -12.36
N LEU A 107 11.12 44.97 -12.45
CA LEU A 107 11.88 43.96 -13.19
C LEU A 107 10.99 43.42 -14.33
N GLU A 108 11.51 43.42 -15.56
CA GLU A 108 10.86 42.77 -16.70
C GLU A 108 11.63 41.51 -17.08
N ILE A 109 10.91 40.40 -17.18
CA ILE A 109 11.49 39.09 -17.52
C ILE A 109 10.60 38.35 -18.51
N ASP A 110 11.23 37.83 -19.56
CA ASP A 110 10.62 36.93 -20.54
C ASP A 110 10.61 35.52 -19.93
N SER A 111 9.52 35.19 -19.22
CA SER A 111 9.35 33.95 -18.49
C SER A 111 9.06 32.76 -19.40
N VAL A 112 9.65 31.60 -19.05
CA VAL A 112 9.44 30.33 -19.75
C VAL A 112 7.96 29.93 -19.83
N HIS A 113 7.18 30.19 -18.77
CA HIS A 113 5.77 29.78 -18.69
C HIS A 113 4.77 30.89 -18.99
N PHE A 114 5.15 32.14 -18.71
CA PHE A 114 4.18 33.24 -18.61
C PHE A 114 4.39 34.36 -19.63
N GLY A 115 5.41 34.26 -20.50
CA GLY A 115 5.80 35.35 -21.38
C GLY A 115 6.41 36.51 -20.59
N VAL A 116 6.24 37.75 -21.05
CA VAL A 116 6.80 38.92 -20.35
C VAL A 116 6.03 39.20 -19.06
N VAL A 117 6.73 39.14 -17.93
CA VAL A 117 6.21 39.35 -16.58
C VAL A 117 6.83 40.60 -15.96
N HIS A 118 6.00 41.43 -15.29
CA HIS A 118 6.44 42.63 -14.59
C HIS A 118 6.39 42.45 -13.07
N VAL A 119 7.57 42.28 -12.46
CA VAL A 119 7.72 42.11 -11.01
C VAL A 119 8.06 43.47 -10.38
N LYS A 120 7.48 43.76 -9.21
CA LYS A 120 7.90 44.92 -8.41
C LYS A 120 9.37 44.76 -8.00
N ALA A 121 10.22 45.77 -8.23
CA ALA A 121 11.66 45.65 -7.99
C ALA A 121 12.00 45.36 -6.52
N GLU A 122 11.18 45.83 -5.59
CA GLU A 122 11.32 45.56 -4.15
C GLU A 122 10.95 44.12 -3.75
N SER A 123 10.13 43.44 -4.54
CA SER A 123 9.75 42.04 -4.33
C SER A 123 10.81 41.06 -4.82
N VAL A 124 11.80 41.51 -5.61
CA VAL A 124 12.89 40.65 -6.09
C VAL A 124 13.87 40.38 -4.94
N ARG A 125 14.00 39.12 -4.53
CA ARG A 125 14.98 38.70 -3.52
C ARG A 125 16.31 38.36 -4.16
N ARG A 126 16.28 37.52 -5.19
CA ARG A 126 17.48 37.08 -5.92
C ARG A 126 17.22 36.83 -7.40
N ILE A 127 18.25 37.05 -8.20
CA ILE A 127 18.32 36.60 -9.59
C ILE A 127 19.63 35.85 -9.75
N TYR A 128 19.61 34.62 -10.24
CA TYR A 128 20.83 33.83 -10.41
C TYR A 128 20.75 32.91 -11.62
N ARG A 129 21.93 32.60 -12.19
CA ARG A 129 22.04 31.65 -13.29
C ARG A 129 21.62 30.25 -12.82
N LEU A 130 20.73 29.61 -13.57
CA LEU A 130 20.28 28.25 -13.25
C LEU A 130 21.29 27.21 -13.73
N THR A 131 21.83 27.41 -14.94
CA THR A 131 22.89 26.58 -15.52
C THR A 131 24.24 27.27 -15.44
N GLU A 132 25.31 26.48 -15.34
CA GLU A 132 26.70 26.98 -15.35
C GLU A 132 27.02 28.00 -14.24
N ASN A 133 26.28 27.96 -13.13
CA ASN A 133 26.54 28.80 -11.97
C ASN A 133 27.64 28.16 -11.10
N PRO A 134 28.87 28.71 -11.07
CA PRO A 134 29.96 28.11 -10.31
C PRO A 134 29.70 28.15 -8.81
N LEU A 135 28.83 29.04 -8.33
CA LEU A 135 28.49 29.13 -6.91
C LEU A 135 27.35 28.20 -6.51
N LEU A 136 26.43 27.85 -7.40
CA LEU A 136 25.29 27.01 -7.03
C LEU A 136 25.68 25.52 -7.03
N VAL A 137 25.27 24.79 -5.98
CA VAL A 137 25.44 23.33 -5.88
C VAL A 137 24.08 22.65 -6.02
N TYR A 138 23.08 23.19 -5.32
CA TYR A 138 21.72 22.64 -5.29
C TYR A 138 20.72 23.76 -5.00
N SER A 139 19.52 23.71 -5.62
CA SER A 139 18.45 24.67 -5.36
C SER A 139 17.07 24.03 -5.53
N GLY A 140 16.19 24.25 -4.56
CA GLY A 140 14.77 23.85 -4.62
C GLY A 140 14.50 22.45 -4.06
N LEU A 141 13.24 22.03 -4.08
CA LEU A 141 12.84 20.66 -3.75
C LEU A 141 12.22 20.05 -5.00
N THR A 142 12.79 18.95 -5.51
CA THR A 142 12.24 18.19 -6.64
C THR A 142 11.31 17.07 -6.19
N GLY A 143 10.77 17.18 -4.97
CA GLY A 143 10.04 16.11 -4.30
C GLY A 143 10.97 15.13 -3.58
N VAL A 144 10.52 13.89 -3.38
CA VAL A 144 11.34 12.84 -2.74
C VAL A 144 12.43 12.28 -3.68
N ALA A 145 12.32 12.57 -4.98
CA ALA A 145 13.34 12.20 -5.95
C ALA A 145 14.69 12.87 -5.61
N GLY A 146 15.75 12.05 -5.47
CA GLY A 146 17.08 12.49 -5.02
C GLY A 146 17.31 12.33 -3.51
N TRP A 147 16.31 11.87 -2.77
CA TRP A 147 16.42 11.53 -1.36
C TRP A 147 16.34 10.00 -1.15
N ASN A 148 17.20 9.48 -0.31
CA ASN A 148 17.12 8.16 0.28
C ASN A 148 16.10 8.20 1.43
N VAL A 149 14.88 7.74 1.15
CA VAL A 149 13.81 7.59 2.15
C VAL A 149 13.94 6.21 2.80
N HIS A 150 13.98 6.17 4.13
CA HIS A 150 14.00 4.92 4.87
C HIS A 150 12.58 4.63 5.40
N GLY A 151 11.79 3.86 4.66
CA GLY A 151 10.36 3.59 4.91
C GLY A 151 9.42 4.41 4.00
N THR A 152 8.09 4.28 4.15
CA THR A 152 7.10 5.08 3.37
C THR A 152 6.68 6.36 4.08
N GLU A 153 7.60 7.00 4.80
CA GLU A 153 7.27 7.89 5.94
C GLU A 153 7.33 9.39 5.60
N TRP A 154 8.10 9.76 4.57
CA TRP A 154 8.13 11.10 4.00
C TRP A 154 7.31 11.13 2.72
N ARG A 155 6.46 12.13 2.60
CA ARG A 155 5.62 12.35 1.43
C ARG A 155 5.82 13.75 0.90
N GLU A 156 5.43 13.93 -0.35
CA GLU A 156 5.19 15.25 -0.89
C GLU A 156 3.83 15.74 -0.38
N ASP A 157 3.79 16.96 0.14
CA ASP A 157 2.57 17.71 0.39
C ASP A 157 2.72 19.06 -0.28
N GLY A 158 2.10 19.24 -1.45
CA GLY A 158 2.30 20.48 -2.18
C GLY A 158 3.72 20.64 -2.74
N PRO A 159 4.36 21.81 -2.54
CA PRO A 159 5.77 22.05 -2.83
C PRO A 159 6.75 21.52 -1.77
N PHE A 160 6.25 20.87 -0.72
CA PHE A 160 7.00 20.58 0.49
C PHE A 160 7.24 19.08 0.66
N LEU A 161 8.31 18.76 1.38
CA LEU A 161 8.50 17.42 1.91
C LEU A 161 7.96 17.39 3.35
N GLU A 162 6.96 16.57 3.61
CA GLU A 162 6.30 16.46 4.90
C GLU A 162 6.45 15.04 5.47
N THR A 163 6.57 14.96 6.79
CA THR A 163 6.20 13.76 7.54
C THR A 163 5.48 14.13 8.82
N SER A 164 4.54 13.28 9.22
CA SER A 164 3.89 13.31 10.54
C SER A 164 4.21 12.08 11.38
N GLN A 165 5.09 11.21 10.88
CA GLN A 165 5.41 9.96 11.53
C GLN A 165 6.62 10.15 12.45
N ASP A 166 6.48 9.65 13.68
CA ASP A 166 7.56 9.67 14.66
C ASP A 166 8.73 8.80 14.20
N ASP A 167 9.93 9.27 14.49
CA ASP A 167 11.23 8.73 14.09
C ASP A 167 11.51 8.62 12.59
N ALA A 168 10.72 9.29 11.74
CA ALA A 168 10.88 9.24 10.29
C ALA A 168 12.16 9.92 9.78
N LYS A 169 12.82 9.31 8.79
CA LYS A 169 14.17 9.71 8.33
C LYS A 169 14.25 9.89 6.83
N ILE A 170 14.93 10.95 6.42
CA ILE A 170 15.25 11.20 5.01
C ILE A 170 16.68 11.73 4.89
N SER A 171 17.43 11.23 3.90
CA SER A 171 18.82 11.63 3.62
C SER A 171 19.03 11.90 2.14
N GLY A 172 19.92 12.81 1.77
CA GLY A 172 20.29 13.04 0.38
C GLY A 172 21.77 13.35 0.24
N ASP A 173 22.41 12.85 -0.81
CA ASP A 173 23.79 13.20 -1.18
C ASP A 173 23.78 14.45 -2.07
N PHE A 174 24.03 15.61 -1.47
CA PHE A 174 24.01 16.89 -2.17
C PHE A 174 25.39 17.40 -2.57
N GLN A 175 26.43 16.59 -2.42
CA GLN A 175 27.81 16.99 -2.71
C GLN A 175 28.21 18.29 -1.98
N ILE A 176 27.86 18.43 -0.69
CA ILE A 176 28.19 19.64 0.08
C ILE A 176 29.70 19.94 -0.04
N PRO A 177 30.09 21.15 -0.50
CA PRO A 177 31.50 21.53 -0.62
C PRO A 177 32.22 21.68 0.72
N ASP A 178 33.55 21.75 0.67
CA ASP A 178 34.41 22.04 1.83
C ASP A 178 34.01 23.32 2.57
N LYS A 179 33.65 24.36 1.81
CA LYS A 179 33.06 25.61 2.31
C LYS A 179 31.72 25.84 1.64
N ALA A 180 30.65 25.83 2.42
CA ALA A 180 29.29 25.85 1.91
C ALA A 180 28.42 26.90 2.62
N MET A 181 27.54 27.55 1.87
CA MET A 181 26.34 28.18 2.39
C MET A 181 25.18 27.21 2.20
N ILE A 182 24.39 26.97 3.25
CA ILE A 182 23.21 26.10 3.22
C ILE A 182 22.03 26.89 3.77
N GLU A 183 21.07 27.23 2.91
CA GLU A 183 19.84 27.92 3.26
C GLU A 183 18.71 26.89 3.31
N PHE A 184 17.95 26.89 4.40
CA PHE A 184 16.81 26.00 4.56
C PHE A 184 15.68 26.63 5.35
N GLU A 185 14.47 26.13 5.09
CA GLU A 185 13.26 26.55 5.78
C GLU A 185 12.48 25.32 6.22
N LEU A 186 12.16 25.27 7.52
CA LEU A 186 11.37 24.23 8.15
C LEU A 186 10.12 24.83 8.76
N SER A 187 8.98 24.16 8.63
CA SER A 187 7.72 24.58 9.27
C SER A 187 6.97 23.40 9.90
N TRP A 188 6.01 23.74 10.76
CA TRP A 188 5.25 22.77 11.54
C TRP A 188 3.89 23.34 11.97
N PRO A 189 2.81 22.54 11.93
CA PRO A 189 1.51 22.96 12.46
C PRO A 189 1.51 22.98 14.01
N GLN A 190 2.20 22.02 14.63
CA GLN A 190 2.27 21.81 16.08
C GLN A 190 3.72 21.90 16.57
N LYS A 191 3.96 21.82 17.88
CA LYS A 191 5.32 21.90 18.43
C LYS A 191 6.21 20.83 17.78
N PRO A 192 7.35 21.21 17.17
CA PRO A 192 8.18 20.27 16.43
C PRO A 192 9.18 19.57 17.37
N ASN A 193 9.63 18.39 16.98
CA ASN A 193 10.81 17.75 17.55
C ASN A 193 11.59 17.05 16.44
N PHE A 194 12.72 17.62 16.05
CA PHE A 194 13.52 17.11 14.93
C PHE A 194 15.02 17.28 15.17
N ALA A 195 15.80 16.59 14.34
CA ALA A 195 17.22 16.85 14.14
C ALA A 195 17.51 17.00 12.64
N LEU A 196 18.21 18.07 12.26
CA LEU A 196 18.76 18.31 10.93
C LEU A 196 20.29 18.19 11.01
N VAL A 197 20.87 17.33 10.19
CA VAL A 197 22.32 17.09 10.13
C VAL A 197 22.85 17.60 8.81
N LEU A 198 23.80 18.53 8.87
CA LEU A 198 24.53 19.06 7.71
C LEU A 198 25.91 18.42 7.66
N GLY A 199 26.33 17.95 6.47
CA GLY A 199 27.53 17.13 6.34
C GLY A 199 27.32 15.72 6.90
N ALA A 200 26.14 15.15 6.69
CA ALA A 200 25.86 13.75 7.00
C ALA A 200 26.57 12.82 6.01
N ASP A 201 26.80 11.57 6.42
CA ASP A 201 27.04 10.48 5.47
C ASP A 201 25.69 10.02 4.90
N PRO A 202 25.47 10.17 3.58
CA PRO A 202 24.17 9.95 2.95
C PRO A 202 23.75 8.47 2.92
N ASP A 203 24.67 7.52 3.15
CA ASP A 203 24.43 6.08 3.07
C ASP A 203 24.12 5.44 4.46
N LEU A 204 24.19 6.22 5.53
CA LEU A 204 23.91 5.75 6.89
C LEU A 204 22.43 5.40 7.08
N LYS A 205 22.18 4.10 7.26
CA LYS A 205 20.83 3.56 7.53
C LYS A 205 20.35 3.87 8.95
N GLU A 206 21.22 3.78 9.95
CA GLU A 206 20.87 3.97 11.36
C GLU A 206 21.04 5.43 11.81
N ASP A 207 20.22 5.84 12.79
CA ASP A 207 20.39 7.12 13.47
C ASP A 207 21.45 6.99 14.58
N LYS A 208 22.70 6.77 14.16
CA LYS A 208 23.87 6.79 15.03
C LYS A 208 24.44 8.20 15.08
N ARG A 209 25.10 8.58 16.18
CA ARG A 209 25.84 9.85 16.29
C ARG A 209 26.84 9.94 15.13
N GLN A 210 26.59 10.85 14.20
CA GLN A 210 27.44 11.09 13.03
C GLN A 210 28.41 12.24 13.30
N ASP A 211 29.54 12.23 12.60
CA ASP A 211 30.41 13.39 12.48
C ASP A 211 29.80 14.42 11.51
N GLY A 212 28.80 15.14 11.99
CA GLY A 212 28.10 16.18 11.24
C GLY A 212 27.58 17.29 12.14
N TRP A 213 27.16 18.40 11.53
CA TRP A 213 26.67 19.58 12.23
C TRP A 213 25.17 19.44 12.46
N ARG A 214 24.77 19.35 13.73
CA ARG A 214 23.37 19.05 14.08
C ARG A 214 22.67 20.31 14.55
N LEU A 215 21.54 20.61 13.93
CA LEU A 215 20.53 21.48 14.47
C LEU A 215 19.44 20.62 15.11
N GLU A 216 19.27 20.73 16.42
CA GLU A 216 18.43 19.83 17.20
C GLU A 216 17.48 20.59 18.13
N MET A 217 16.26 20.08 18.24
CA MET A 217 15.26 20.58 19.19
C MET A 217 15.47 19.98 20.59
N TRP A 218 15.60 20.84 21.60
CA TRP A 218 15.56 20.49 23.02
C TRP A 218 14.45 21.26 23.71
N ASP A 219 13.28 20.61 23.84
CA ASP A 219 12.06 21.23 24.33
C ASP A 219 11.60 22.43 23.49
N GLN A 220 11.95 23.66 23.87
CA GLN A 220 11.67 24.89 23.10
C GLN A 220 12.94 25.52 22.50
N LEU A 221 14.11 24.96 22.79
CA LEU A 221 15.38 25.48 22.33
C LEU A 221 15.79 24.78 21.03
N LEU A 222 16.02 25.55 19.97
CA LEU A 222 16.76 25.07 18.81
C LEU A 222 18.24 25.35 19.04
N GLY A 223 19.04 24.28 19.19
CA GLY A 223 20.49 24.35 19.37
C GLY A 223 21.23 23.89 18.12
N VAL A 224 22.47 24.38 17.95
CA VAL A 224 23.44 23.84 17.00
C VAL A 224 24.56 23.17 17.80
N LEU A 225 24.92 21.94 17.43
CA LEU A 225 26.02 21.21 18.07
C LEU A 225 26.85 20.40 17.09
N ARG A 226 28.09 20.13 17.48
CA ARG A 226 28.96 19.11 16.90
C ARG A 226 29.74 18.45 18.04
N GLU A 227 29.89 17.13 17.98
CA GLU A 227 30.66 16.38 18.97
C GLU A 227 31.44 15.24 18.32
N HIS A 228 32.61 14.97 18.88
CA HIS A 228 33.41 13.77 18.66
C HIS A 228 33.69 13.13 20.02
N LYS A 229 34.48 12.04 20.04
CA LYS A 229 34.77 11.30 21.27
C LYS A 229 35.32 12.16 22.41
N ASP A 230 36.16 13.16 22.09
CA ASP A 230 36.92 13.93 23.08
C ASP A 230 36.61 15.44 23.09
N ILE A 231 35.76 15.93 22.18
CA ILE A 231 35.44 17.36 22.05
C ILE A 231 33.99 17.54 21.63
N ALA A 232 33.31 18.53 22.19
CA ALA A 232 31.97 18.94 21.77
C ALA A 232 31.84 20.45 21.93
N ASP A 233 31.08 21.06 21.04
CA ASP A 233 30.67 22.46 21.15
C ASP A 233 29.18 22.58 20.81
N VAL A 234 28.51 23.52 21.48
CA VAL A 234 27.08 23.74 21.38
C VAL A 234 26.75 25.21 21.57
N ASP A 235 25.86 25.72 20.75
CA ASP A 235 25.33 27.07 20.88
C ASP A 235 23.81 27.08 20.66
N ARG A 236 23.16 28.11 21.19
CA ARG A 236 21.73 28.35 20.99
C ARG A 236 21.53 29.06 19.65
N VAL A 237 20.58 28.58 18.84
CA VAL A 237 20.15 29.25 17.60
C VAL A 237 18.88 30.07 17.83
N ALA A 238 17.83 29.48 18.40
CA ALA A 238 16.54 30.16 18.58
C ALA A 238 15.69 29.56 19.71
N MET A 239 14.72 30.34 20.21
CA MET A 239 13.64 29.86 21.08
C MET A 239 12.35 29.68 20.25
N ILE A 240 11.85 28.45 20.16
CA ILE A 240 10.65 28.08 19.43
C ILE A 240 9.45 28.11 20.37
N LEU A 241 8.82 29.28 20.47
CA LEU A 241 7.57 29.46 21.21
C LEU A 241 6.38 28.85 20.44
N PRO A 242 5.25 28.52 21.09
CA PRO A 242 4.09 27.92 20.40
C PRO A 242 3.53 28.73 19.22
N SER A 243 3.74 30.05 19.19
CA SER A 243 3.38 30.96 18.11
C SER A 243 4.31 30.89 16.90
N VAL A 244 5.55 30.40 17.08
CA VAL A 244 6.53 30.23 16.00
C VAL A 244 6.23 28.91 15.30
N LYS A 245 5.83 28.98 14.03
CA LYS A 245 5.46 27.83 13.20
C LYS A 245 6.48 27.50 12.12
N ARG A 246 7.58 28.25 12.07
CA ARG A 246 8.57 28.21 11.00
C ARG A 246 9.91 28.75 11.46
N VAL A 247 10.98 28.23 10.90
CA VAL A 247 12.33 28.82 10.94
C VAL A 247 12.93 28.85 9.54
N HIS A 248 13.54 29.98 9.19
CA HIS A 248 14.31 30.15 7.96
C HIS A 248 15.72 30.58 8.34
N LEU A 249 16.68 29.69 8.10
CA LEU A 249 18.06 29.80 8.55
C LEU A 249 19.03 29.64 7.39
N ILE A 250 20.20 30.27 7.54
CA ILE A 250 21.32 30.20 6.60
C ILE A 250 22.55 29.78 7.39
N ALA A 251 23.11 28.63 7.07
CA ALA A 251 24.31 28.09 7.68
C ALA A 251 25.53 28.32 6.77
N TYR A 252 26.57 28.97 7.29
CA TYR A 252 27.89 29.07 6.68
C TYR A 252 28.79 28.05 7.33
N LEU A 253 29.18 27.05 6.54
CA LEU A 253 29.87 25.85 6.98
C LEU A 253 31.29 25.84 6.41
N ASP A 254 32.30 25.73 7.27
CA ASP A 254 33.69 25.43 6.92
C ASP A 254 34.07 24.06 7.48
N GLN A 255 34.05 23.04 6.62
CA GLN A 255 34.34 21.67 7.00
C GLN A 255 35.83 21.43 7.26
N LEU A 256 36.71 22.24 6.65
CA LEU A 256 38.17 22.11 6.79
C LEU A 256 38.65 22.70 8.10
N GLU A 257 38.16 23.87 8.47
CA GLU A 257 38.48 24.50 9.77
C GLU A 257 37.62 23.94 10.91
N GLY A 258 36.52 23.27 10.59
CA GLY A 258 35.59 22.77 11.59
C GLY A 258 34.86 23.92 12.27
N SER A 259 34.15 24.74 11.50
CA SER A 259 33.28 25.78 12.05
C SER A 259 31.95 25.91 11.30
N ILE A 260 30.91 26.31 12.02
CA ILE A 260 29.61 26.67 11.45
C ILE A 260 29.11 27.97 12.07
N GLN A 261 28.48 28.81 11.25
CA GLN A 261 27.83 30.04 11.68
C GLN A 261 26.42 30.09 11.09
N ILE A 262 25.43 30.23 11.96
CA ILE A 262 24.01 30.26 11.60
C ILE A 262 23.54 31.71 11.63
N PHE A 263 22.82 32.10 10.59
CA PHE A 263 22.14 33.37 10.45
C PHE A 263 20.64 33.15 10.26
N THR A 264 19.83 34.08 10.73
CA THR A 264 18.42 34.17 10.34
C THR A 264 18.28 34.74 8.94
N ALA A 265 17.12 34.56 8.32
CA ALA A 265 16.83 35.04 6.97
C ALA A 265 17.01 36.56 6.77
N ASP A 266 16.91 37.33 7.86
CA ASP A 266 17.12 38.78 7.87
C ASP A 266 18.62 39.18 7.87
N GLY A 267 19.53 38.20 7.94
CA GLY A 267 20.97 38.42 8.02
C GLY A 267 21.50 38.64 9.45
N SER A 268 20.69 38.45 10.48
CA SER A 268 21.17 38.53 11.88
C SER A 268 21.91 37.24 12.28
N PRO A 269 23.04 37.32 13.01
CA PRO A 269 23.73 36.12 13.51
C PRO A 269 22.89 35.44 14.61
N ALA A 270 22.72 34.13 14.50
CA ALA A 270 21.86 33.33 15.36
C ALA A 270 22.62 32.32 16.24
N GLY A 271 23.72 31.74 15.75
CA GLY A 271 24.54 30.81 16.53
C GLY A 271 25.87 30.49 15.87
N LYS A 272 26.88 30.10 16.66
CA LYS A 272 28.22 29.77 16.16
C LYS A 272 28.89 28.73 17.04
N ILE A 273 29.45 27.70 16.41
CA ILE A 273 30.28 26.70 17.10
C ILE A 273 31.53 26.38 16.28
N SER A 274 32.57 25.88 16.96
CA SER A 274 33.81 25.44 16.33
C SER A 274 34.29 24.14 16.93
N VAL A 275 34.30 23.09 16.11
CA VAL A 275 34.83 21.78 16.46
C VAL A 275 35.66 21.30 15.27
N PRO A 276 37.01 21.24 15.41
CA PRO A 276 37.90 20.80 14.34
C PRO A 276 37.52 19.42 13.81
N PRO A 277 37.72 19.14 12.51
CA PRO A 277 37.45 17.81 11.95
C PRO A 277 38.37 16.74 12.58
N VAL A 278 37.89 15.50 12.65
CA VAL A 278 38.73 14.37 13.10
C VAL A 278 39.78 14.07 12.04
N GLU A 279 41.04 13.94 12.46
CA GLU A 279 42.15 13.64 11.56
C GLU A 279 41.89 12.36 10.74
N GLY A 280 42.06 12.44 9.42
CA GLY A 280 41.83 11.33 8.49
C GLY A 280 40.37 11.10 8.08
N THR A 281 39.40 11.86 8.60
CA THR A 281 38.01 11.81 8.14
C THR A 281 37.78 12.72 6.93
N LYS A 282 36.86 12.31 6.04
CA LYS A 282 36.45 13.15 4.91
C LYS A 282 35.26 14.03 5.32
N PRO A 283 35.17 15.26 4.80
CA PRO A 283 33.98 16.09 4.94
C PRO A 283 32.71 15.34 4.53
N GLY A 284 31.66 15.51 5.32
CA GLY A 284 30.36 14.95 4.99
C GLY A 284 29.74 15.68 3.80
N ARG A 285 28.96 14.95 3.01
CA ARG A 285 28.43 15.43 1.72
C ARG A 285 26.92 15.49 1.65
N GLY A 286 26.25 14.89 2.62
CA GLY A 286 24.81 14.77 2.65
C GLY A 286 24.11 15.69 3.64
N ILE A 287 22.80 15.74 3.52
CA ILE A 287 21.88 16.30 4.53
C ILE A 287 20.99 15.18 5.02
N ARG A 288 20.71 15.15 6.32
CA ARG A 288 19.77 14.22 6.93
C ARG A 288 18.77 14.95 7.81
N ILE A 289 17.50 14.57 7.73
CA ILE A 289 16.45 15.05 8.61
C ILE A 289 15.84 13.85 9.33
N VAL A 290 15.71 13.98 10.65
CA VAL A 290 15.04 13.01 11.52
C VAL A 290 13.88 13.71 12.21
N ASN A 291 12.66 13.29 11.93
CA ASN A 291 11.47 13.74 12.64
C ASN A 291 11.30 12.89 13.89
N ARG A 292 11.65 13.40 15.08
CA ARG A 292 11.53 12.63 16.33
C ARG A 292 10.10 12.58 16.83
N HIS A 293 9.33 13.65 16.63
CA HIS A 293 7.90 13.67 16.96
C HIS A 293 7.17 14.83 16.27
N GLY A 294 5.92 14.59 15.91
CA GLY A 294 5.00 15.60 15.38
C GLY A 294 5.09 15.74 13.87
N THR A 295 4.59 16.85 13.34
CA THR A 295 4.61 17.11 11.88
C THR A 295 5.66 18.16 11.55
N ILE A 296 6.53 17.83 10.60
CA ILE A 296 7.54 18.74 10.06
C ILE A 296 7.47 18.80 8.55
N ARG A 297 7.71 19.99 8.00
CA ARG A 297 7.80 20.26 6.57
C ARG A 297 9.14 20.89 6.25
N LEU A 298 9.84 20.35 5.25
CA LEU A 298 10.93 21.04 4.57
C LEU A 298 10.33 21.83 3.41
N GLU A 299 10.41 23.16 3.52
CA GLU A 299 9.85 24.07 2.50
C GLU A 299 10.90 24.52 1.49
N ARG A 300 12.15 24.59 1.94
CA ARG A 300 13.25 25.17 1.18
C ARG A 300 14.57 24.50 1.50
N LEU A 301 15.37 24.28 0.46
CA LEU A 301 16.77 23.86 0.56
C LEU A 301 17.57 24.45 -0.60
N ARG A 302 18.68 25.13 -0.29
CA ARG A 302 19.64 25.63 -1.26
C ARG A 302 21.06 25.50 -0.72
N ILE A 303 21.96 25.03 -1.56
CA ILE A 303 23.37 24.83 -1.22
C ILE A 303 24.22 25.58 -2.25
N ALA A 304 25.14 26.40 -1.76
CA ALA A 304 26.06 27.17 -2.59
C ALA A 304 27.50 27.05 -2.07
N ARG A 305 28.48 27.15 -2.97
CA ARG A 305 29.89 27.32 -2.62
C ARG A 305 30.08 28.66 -1.96
N TRP A 306 30.86 28.66 -0.88
CA TRP A 306 31.13 29.85 -0.09
C TRP A 306 32.64 30.13 -0.07
N ASN A 307 33.01 31.40 -0.20
CA ASN A 307 34.42 31.84 -0.28
C ASN A 307 35.07 32.06 1.10
N GLY A 308 34.35 31.84 2.21
CA GLY A 308 34.83 32.08 3.57
C GLY A 308 34.52 33.47 4.14
N GLN A 309 33.96 34.39 3.34
CA GLN A 309 33.55 35.72 3.81
C GLN A 309 32.08 35.72 4.21
N LEU A 310 31.80 36.03 5.47
CA LEU A 310 30.44 36.15 5.97
C LEU A 310 29.69 37.30 5.30
N PRO A 311 28.37 37.19 5.13
CA PRO A 311 27.57 38.24 4.52
C PRO A 311 27.63 39.52 5.36
N THR A 312 27.69 40.66 4.68
CA THR A 312 27.42 41.97 5.27
C THR A 312 25.97 42.37 4.97
N SER A 313 25.38 43.23 5.80
CA SER A 313 24.04 43.75 5.56
C SER A 313 23.98 44.49 4.22
N ILE A 314 23.01 44.14 3.37
CA ILE A 314 22.75 44.84 2.11
C ILE A 314 21.90 46.08 2.42
N PRO A 315 22.39 47.31 2.16
CA PRO A 315 21.62 48.53 2.42
C PRO A 315 20.30 48.57 1.65
N LYS A 316 19.28 49.23 2.22
CA LYS A 316 17.98 49.42 1.56
C LYS A 316 18.17 50.18 0.24
N GLY A 317 17.65 49.62 -0.85
CA GLY A 317 17.78 50.17 -2.20
C GLY A 317 19.04 49.71 -2.96
N GLU A 318 19.98 49.04 -2.29
CA GLU A 318 21.14 48.43 -2.96
C GLU A 318 20.93 46.94 -3.23
N ILE A 319 21.70 46.42 -4.18
CA ILE A 319 21.80 45.01 -4.55
C ILE A 319 23.25 44.58 -4.40
N ALA A 320 23.46 43.38 -3.87
CA ALA A 320 24.71 42.66 -3.90
C ALA A 320 24.83 41.88 -5.22
N TYR A 321 25.76 42.29 -6.08
CA TYR A 321 26.15 41.60 -7.30
C TYR A 321 27.32 40.68 -6.97
N HIS A 322 27.08 39.38 -6.92
CA HIS A 322 28.10 38.36 -6.74
C HIS A 322 28.68 38.00 -8.11
N LEU A 323 30.00 38.12 -8.22
CA LEU A 323 30.72 37.95 -9.46
C LEU A 323 31.34 36.54 -9.57
N ALA A 324 31.61 36.10 -10.79
CA ALA A 324 32.18 34.77 -11.08
C ALA A 324 33.57 34.57 -10.48
N ASP A 325 34.29 35.65 -10.18
CA ASP A 325 35.59 35.63 -9.47
C ASP A 325 35.45 35.46 -7.95
N GLY A 326 34.23 35.39 -7.43
CA GLY A 326 33.91 35.21 -6.01
C GLY A 326 33.87 36.52 -5.21
N THR A 327 34.06 37.67 -5.85
CA THR A 327 33.87 38.99 -5.21
C THR A 327 32.40 39.39 -5.18
N THR A 328 32.05 40.30 -4.27
CA THR A 328 30.70 40.86 -4.17
C THR A 328 30.77 42.38 -4.25
N GLN A 329 29.89 42.96 -5.05
CA GLN A 329 29.81 44.40 -5.24
C GLN A 329 28.42 44.91 -4.88
N LEU A 330 28.36 45.91 -4.00
CA LEU A 330 27.11 46.59 -3.65
C LEU A 330 26.86 47.78 -4.59
N GLY A 331 25.62 47.97 -5.02
CA GLY A 331 25.21 49.15 -5.79
C GLY A 331 23.71 49.25 -6.03
N VAL A 332 23.25 50.46 -6.39
CA VAL A 332 21.85 50.75 -6.73
C VAL A 332 21.60 50.39 -8.20
N PRO A 333 20.61 49.56 -8.55
CA PRO A 333 20.34 49.19 -9.94
C PRO A 333 19.97 50.44 -10.76
N GLN A 334 20.44 50.52 -12.00
CA GLN A 334 20.13 51.63 -12.93
C GLN A 334 19.50 51.13 -14.23
N GLY A 335 19.63 49.84 -14.53
CA GLY A 335 19.09 49.24 -15.74
C GLY A 335 19.74 47.88 -16.04
N PHE A 336 19.16 47.19 -17.01
CA PHE A 336 19.79 46.08 -17.71
C PHE A 336 19.71 46.38 -19.21
N ASP A 337 20.82 46.18 -19.93
CA ASP A 337 20.86 46.32 -21.39
C ASP A 337 20.69 44.91 -22.00
N PRO A 338 19.53 44.58 -22.59
CA PRO A 338 19.29 43.24 -23.12
C PRO A 338 20.05 42.94 -24.41
N ASP A 339 20.50 43.97 -25.14
CA ASP A 339 21.27 43.79 -26.38
C ASP A 339 22.73 43.43 -26.07
N THR A 340 23.33 44.08 -25.07
CA THR A 340 24.70 43.79 -24.63
C THR A 340 24.79 42.77 -23.49
N ARG A 341 23.65 42.44 -22.86
CA ARG A 341 23.55 41.61 -21.65
C ARG A 341 24.39 42.15 -20.50
N GLU A 342 24.26 43.45 -20.21
CA GLU A 342 25.00 44.12 -19.14
C GLU A 342 24.08 44.66 -18.04
N TYR A 343 24.43 44.36 -16.78
CA TYR A 343 23.88 45.04 -15.61
C TYR A 343 24.51 46.43 -15.49
N MET A 344 23.68 47.45 -15.24
CA MET A 344 24.10 48.81 -14.93
C MET A 344 23.70 49.14 -13.49
N PHE A 345 24.67 49.53 -12.66
CA PHE A 345 24.40 49.90 -11.28
C PHE A 345 25.35 50.98 -10.77
N LYS A 346 24.83 51.83 -9.89
CA LYS A 346 25.55 52.96 -9.31
C LYS A 346 26.28 52.53 -8.05
N VAL A 347 27.58 52.83 -7.97
CA VAL A 347 28.43 52.61 -6.79
C VAL A 347 29.06 53.93 -6.40
N GLY A 348 28.59 54.53 -5.31
CA GLY A 348 28.92 55.93 -4.99
C GLY A 348 28.33 56.87 -6.04
N ASP A 349 29.18 57.60 -6.77
CA ASP A 349 28.77 58.48 -7.87
C ASP A 349 29.02 57.89 -9.27
N ASP A 350 29.70 56.74 -9.36
CA ASP A 350 30.05 56.11 -10.62
C ASP A 350 28.98 55.08 -11.03
N VAL A 351 28.63 55.06 -12.32
CA VAL A 351 27.83 53.97 -12.91
C VAL A 351 28.80 52.92 -13.44
N LYS A 352 28.67 51.69 -12.94
CA LYS A 352 29.43 50.54 -13.40
C LYS A 352 28.58 49.63 -14.28
N ARG A 353 29.27 48.91 -15.16
CA ARG A 353 28.71 47.91 -16.05
C ARG A 353 29.39 46.58 -15.76
N SER A 354 28.60 45.52 -15.68
CA SER A 354 29.09 44.15 -15.55
C SER A 354 28.30 43.27 -16.50
N SER A 355 28.99 42.39 -17.23
CA SER A 355 28.29 41.45 -18.10
C SER A 355 27.45 40.50 -17.26
N GLU A 356 26.34 40.04 -17.80
CA GLU A 356 25.53 39.00 -17.16
C GLU A 356 26.31 37.70 -16.97
N ALA A 357 27.34 37.46 -17.80
CA ALA A 357 28.28 36.33 -17.65
C ALA A 357 29.12 36.43 -16.38
N ASP A 358 29.53 37.64 -16.02
CA ASP A 358 30.31 37.88 -14.81
C ASP A 358 29.43 37.89 -13.56
N VAL A 359 28.17 38.33 -13.65
CA VAL A 359 27.22 38.34 -12.52
C VAL A 359 26.55 36.97 -12.37
N VAL A 360 27.00 36.19 -11.39
CA VAL A 360 26.47 34.83 -11.12
C VAL A 360 25.24 34.84 -10.21
N MET A 361 25.08 35.89 -9.40
CA MET A 361 23.90 36.13 -8.57
C MET A 361 23.77 37.62 -8.27
N SER A 362 22.54 38.12 -8.29
CA SER A 362 22.16 39.41 -7.72
C SER A 362 21.23 39.17 -6.54
N GLU A 363 21.51 39.78 -5.40
CA GLU A 363 20.77 39.59 -4.16
C GLU A 363 20.38 40.94 -3.55
N ARG A 364 19.10 41.11 -3.20
CA ARG A 364 18.60 42.27 -2.46
C ARG A 364 18.40 41.88 -1.00
N GLY A 365 18.57 42.82 -0.07
CA GLY A 365 18.26 42.56 1.34
C GLY A 365 16.83 42.02 1.58
N PRO A 366 16.59 41.36 2.72
CA PRO A 366 15.27 40.86 3.10
C PRO A 366 14.23 41.99 3.12
N PRO A 367 12.97 41.75 2.72
CA PRO A 367 11.92 42.78 2.77
C PRO A 367 11.53 43.11 4.21
N GLU A 368 10.96 44.30 4.45
CA GLU A 368 10.45 44.69 5.78
C GLU A 368 9.20 43.88 6.18
N ALA A 369 8.40 43.44 5.21
CA ALA A 369 7.23 42.57 5.42
C ALA A 369 6.90 41.79 4.14
N VAL A 370 6.39 40.57 4.28
CA VAL A 370 5.82 39.76 3.19
C VAL A 370 4.31 39.70 3.41
N GLU A 371 3.51 40.08 2.39
CA GLU A 371 2.06 40.00 2.47
C GLU A 371 1.57 38.55 2.62
N ALA A 372 0.54 38.35 3.45
CA ALA A 372 -0.11 37.05 3.62
C ALA A 372 -0.82 36.61 2.33
N ARG A 373 -0.78 35.31 2.02
CA ARG A 373 -1.26 34.75 0.76
C ARG A 373 -2.27 33.66 1.00
N SER A 374 -3.28 33.56 0.14
CA SER A 374 -4.33 32.54 0.26
C SER A 374 -3.92 31.18 -0.30
N MET A 375 -2.98 31.14 -1.24
CA MET A 375 -2.65 29.92 -1.99
C MET A 375 -1.19 29.93 -2.46
N ALA A 376 -0.57 28.75 -2.49
CA ALA A 376 0.69 28.48 -3.17
C ALA A 376 0.50 27.35 -4.19
N THR A 377 1.14 27.45 -5.34
CA THR A 377 1.10 26.46 -6.41
C THR A 377 2.52 26.06 -6.81
N MET A 378 2.72 24.77 -7.04
CA MET A 378 3.94 24.20 -7.59
C MET A 378 3.63 23.60 -8.95
N LEU A 379 4.45 23.92 -9.95
CA LEU A 379 4.39 23.29 -11.25
C LEU A 379 5.26 22.04 -11.32
N GLN A 380 5.01 21.19 -12.32
CA GLN A 380 5.71 19.93 -12.54
C GLN A 380 7.23 20.09 -12.64
N ASP A 381 7.71 21.24 -13.15
CA ASP A 381 9.14 21.55 -13.31
C ASP A 381 9.79 22.20 -12.07
N GLY A 382 9.02 22.46 -11.01
CA GLY A 382 9.50 23.09 -9.78
C GLY A 382 9.27 24.61 -9.68
N THR A 383 8.66 25.24 -10.68
CA THR A 383 8.19 26.64 -10.59
C THR A 383 7.22 26.79 -9.43
N ARG A 384 7.37 27.85 -8.63
CA ARG A 384 6.55 28.15 -7.45
C ARG A 384 5.94 29.53 -7.57
N LEU A 385 4.62 29.63 -7.37
CA LEU A 385 3.90 30.89 -7.35
C LEU A 385 2.93 30.90 -6.18
N SER A 386 2.63 32.07 -5.63
CA SER A 386 1.64 32.19 -4.58
C SER A 386 0.89 33.51 -4.65
N GLY A 387 -0.39 33.46 -4.27
CA GLY A 387 -1.31 34.56 -4.49
C GLY A 387 -2.76 34.18 -4.23
N GLN A 388 -3.67 34.85 -4.94
CA GLN A 388 -5.11 34.64 -4.89
C GLN A 388 -5.62 33.99 -6.17
N LEU A 389 -6.40 32.92 -6.03
CA LEU A 389 -7.09 32.27 -7.15
C LEU A 389 -8.27 33.14 -7.58
N GLU A 390 -8.21 33.70 -8.79
CA GLU A 390 -9.31 34.52 -9.33
C GLU A 390 -10.39 33.67 -9.99
N ARG A 391 -10.00 32.70 -10.81
CA ARG A 391 -10.90 31.81 -11.56
C ARG A 391 -10.17 30.56 -12.05
N VAL A 392 -10.97 29.54 -12.36
CA VAL A 392 -10.53 28.29 -12.99
C VAL A 392 -11.13 28.25 -14.39
N GLU A 393 -10.26 28.19 -15.40
CA GLU A 393 -10.61 28.05 -16.82
C GLU A 393 -10.31 26.62 -17.29
N ALA A 394 -10.75 26.26 -18.50
CA ALA A 394 -10.86 24.85 -18.91
C ALA A 394 -9.51 24.12 -18.94
N ALA A 395 -8.42 24.87 -19.12
CA ALA A 395 -7.06 24.35 -19.15
C ALA A 395 -6.09 25.17 -18.28
N SER A 396 -6.58 26.14 -17.49
CA SER A 396 -5.73 27.09 -16.78
C SER A 396 -6.32 27.55 -15.43
N LEU A 397 -5.44 27.95 -14.52
CA LEU A 397 -5.78 28.68 -13.30
C LEU A 397 -5.33 30.14 -13.49
N VAL A 398 -6.17 31.11 -13.12
CA VAL A 398 -5.77 32.52 -13.13
C VAL A 398 -5.47 32.95 -11.71
N VAL A 399 -4.23 33.36 -11.45
CA VAL A 399 -3.71 33.67 -10.11
C VAL A 399 -3.15 35.08 -10.08
N GLN A 400 -3.65 35.91 -9.16
CA GLN A 400 -3.08 37.21 -8.88
C GLN A 400 -2.00 37.08 -7.80
N CYS A 401 -0.74 37.27 -8.18
CA CYS A 401 0.39 37.31 -7.26
C CYS A 401 0.59 38.75 -6.76
N PRO A 402 0.75 39.02 -5.45
CA PRO A 402 0.94 40.40 -4.96
C PRO A 402 2.22 41.09 -5.46
N ASP A 403 3.25 40.30 -5.77
CA ASP A 403 4.56 40.77 -6.21
C ASP A 403 4.64 41.07 -7.72
N ILE A 404 3.62 40.63 -8.48
CA ILE A 404 3.56 40.69 -9.94
C ILE A 404 2.39 41.61 -10.32
N SER A 405 2.61 42.48 -11.30
CA SER A 405 1.67 43.56 -11.61
C SER A 405 0.39 43.05 -12.29
N GLU A 406 0.52 41.98 -13.06
CA GLU A 406 -0.52 41.28 -13.80
C GLU A 406 -0.92 39.95 -13.14
N ALA A 407 -2.13 39.48 -13.44
CA ALA A 407 -2.55 38.12 -13.10
C ALA A 407 -1.88 37.11 -14.02
N LEU A 408 -1.36 36.03 -13.46
CA LEU A 408 -0.72 34.95 -14.22
C LEU A 408 -1.73 33.88 -14.61
N THR A 409 -1.60 33.39 -15.84
CA THR A 409 -2.38 32.24 -16.34
C THR A 409 -1.50 30.99 -16.29
N ILE A 410 -1.87 30.04 -15.42
CA ILE A 410 -1.10 28.85 -15.12
C ILE A 410 -1.76 27.64 -15.81
N PRO A 411 -1.11 26.95 -16.74
CA PRO A 411 -1.67 25.75 -17.36
C PRO A 411 -1.91 24.62 -16.35
N GLN A 412 -3.12 24.07 -16.29
CA GLN A 412 -3.48 23.00 -15.35
C GLN A 412 -2.62 21.75 -15.53
N ILE A 413 -2.27 21.40 -16.77
CA ILE A 413 -1.37 20.26 -17.06
C ILE A 413 0.03 20.43 -16.44
N GLY A 414 0.43 21.68 -16.21
CA GLY A 414 1.68 22.02 -15.53
C GLY A 414 1.55 22.02 -14.02
N VAL A 415 0.35 22.00 -13.43
CA VAL A 415 0.16 22.02 -11.97
C VAL A 415 0.51 20.64 -11.40
N ARG A 416 1.43 20.63 -10.45
CA ARG A 416 1.75 19.45 -9.63
C ARG A 416 0.97 19.49 -8.33
N ALA A 417 0.94 20.65 -7.68
CA ALA A 417 0.18 20.81 -6.47
C ALA A 417 -0.27 22.24 -6.20
N LEU A 418 -1.37 22.35 -5.46
CA LEU A 418 -1.98 23.58 -4.99
C LEU A 418 -2.19 23.44 -3.48
N VAL A 419 -1.64 24.34 -2.68
CA VAL A 419 -1.81 24.35 -1.22
C VAL A 419 -2.51 25.64 -0.84
N MET A 420 -3.60 25.52 -0.09
CA MET A 420 -4.34 26.67 0.41
C MET A 420 -3.88 27.01 1.82
N SER A 421 -3.70 28.30 2.10
CA SER A 421 -3.47 28.75 3.45
C SER A 421 -4.80 28.81 4.19
N PRO A 422 -4.92 28.20 5.38
CA PRO A 422 -6.17 28.18 6.12
C PRO A 422 -6.55 29.62 6.49
N THR A 423 -7.63 30.13 5.90
CA THR A 423 -8.28 31.33 6.39
C THR A 423 -9.17 30.93 7.57
N ALA A 424 -9.10 31.69 8.65
CA ALA A 424 -9.84 31.41 9.88
C ALA A 424 -11.36 31.57 9.68
N ALA A 425 -12.00 30.61 9.02
CA ALA A 425 -13.44 30.46 8.97
C ALA A 425 -13.82 29.04 8.50
N GLU A 426 -14.07 28.14 9.44
CA GLU A 426 -14.87 26.94 9.17
C GLU A 426 -16.31 27.37 8.87
N LYS A 427 -16.59 27.72 7.61
CA LYS A 427 -17.98 27.71 7.13
C LYS A 427 -18.33 26.28 6.76
N VAL A 428 -18.99 25.57 7.67
CA VAL A 428 -19.71 24.34 7.33
C VAL A 428 -20.81 24.72 6.35
N ALA A 429 -20.96 23.99 5.24
CA ALA A 429 -22.11 24.18 4.36
C ALA A 429 -23.40 23.91 5.15
N GLU A 430 -24.51 24.53 4.77
CA GLU A 430 -25.80 24.36 5.44
C GLU A 430 -26.15 22.86 5.55
N GLU A 431 -26.58 22.40 6.74
CA GLU A 431 -26.88 20.98 6.96
C GLU A 431 -27.90 20.48 5.93
N ALA A 432 -27.52 19.47 5.14
CA ALA A 432 -28.42 18.89 4.15
C ALA A 432 -29.52 18.05 4.82
N SER A 433 -30.66 17.88 4.14
CA SER A 433 -31.82 17.12 4.65
C SER A 433 -31.62 15.60 4.73
N GLY A 434 -30.48 15.08 4.26
CA GLY A 434 -30.19 13.65 4.19
C GLY A 434 -29.64 13.04 5.48
N ARG A 435 -29.26 11.76 5.44
CA ARG A 435 -28.63 11.08 6.60
C ARG A 435 -27.11 11.33 6.60
N PRO A 436 -26.54 11.90 7.68
CA PRO A 436 -25.10 12.13 7.76
C PRO A 436 -24.34 10.81 7.86
N GLY A 437 -23.22 10.71 7.14
CA GLY A 437 -22.33 9.55 7.16
C GLY A 437 -20.96 9.87 6.56
N ARG A 438 -20.19 8.82 6.28
CA ARG A 438 -18.91 8.90 5.57
C ARG A 438 -18.97 8.00 4.35
N LEU A 439 -18.77 8.58 3.17
CA LEU A 439 -18.58 7.84 1.93
C LEU A 439 -17.10 7.48 1.78
N THR A 440 -16.81 6.23 1.46
CA THR A 440 -15.48 5.73 1.13
C THR A 440 -15.49 5.19 -0.29
N ILE A 441 -14.66 5.77 -1.16
CA ILE A 441 -14.57 5.42 -2.59
C ILE A 441 -13.14 5.66 -3.09
N ASP A 442 -12.58 4.73 -3.88
CA ASP A 442 -11.15 4.73 -4.27
C ASP A 442 -10.18 4.87 -3.07
N GLY A 443 -10.55 4.31 -1.91
CA GLY A 443 -9.78 4.41 -0.66
C GLY A 443 -9.78 5.81 -0.01
N GLN A 444 -10.50 6.78 -0.59
CA GLN A 444 -10.65 8.13 -0.06
C GLN A 444 -11.93 8.24 0.76
N ASN A 445 -11.90 9.07 1.81
CA ASN A 445 -13.04 9.31 2.70
C ASN A 445 -13.62 10.71 2.45
N LEU A 446 -14.95 10.79 2.39
CA LEU A 446 -15.68 12.04 2.21
C LEU A 446 -16.89 12.08 3.14
N ALA A 447 -16.83 12.87 4.21
CA ALA A 447 -17.96 13.05 5.10
C ALA A 447 -19.03 13.91 4.43
N GLY A 448 -20.30 13.60 4.70
CA GLY A 448 -21.41 14.24 4.01
C GLY A 448 -22.75 13.62 4.37
N TRP A 449 -23.72 13.82 3.49
CA TRP A 449 -25.06 13.28 3.61
C TRP A 449 -25.44 12.49 2.36
N LEU A 450 -26.10 11.35 2.58
CA LEU A 450 -26.86 10.69 1.52
C LEU A 450 -28.22 11.38 1.42
N ILE A 451 -28.51 11.98 0.26
CA ILE A 451 -29.77 12.71 0.00
C ILE A 451 -30.63 11.97 -1.04
N ASP A 452 -31.81 12.51 -1.33
CA ASP A 452 -32.77 11.94 -2.28
C ASP A 452 -32.15 11.73 -3.67
N GLY A 453 -32.43 10.57 -4.26
CA GLY A 453 -31.83 10.15 -5.51
C GLY A 453 -32.59 9.01 -6.17
N LYS A 454 -32.51 8.93 -7.50
CA LYS A 454 -33.17 7.89 -8.30
C LYS A 454 -32.20 7.30 -9.32
N LYS A 455 -32.23 5.98 -9.49
CA LYS A 455 -31.41 5.28 -10.48
C LYS A 455 -31.76 5.77 -11.90
N THR A 456 -30.73 5.99 -12.70
CA THR A 456 -30.81 6.22 -14.15
C THR A 456 -29.84 5.27 -14.87
N ASP A 457 -29.75 5.34 -16.20
CA ASP A 457 -28.77 4.54 -16.95
C ASP A 457 -27.32 4.90 -16.59
N GLU A 458 -27.06 6.17 -16.26
CA GLU A 458 -25.73 6.70 -15.95
C GLU A 458 -25.45 6.79 -14.44
N ALA A 459 -26.50 6.86 -13.61
CA ALA A 459 -26.40 7.13 -12.17
C ALA A 459 -26.94 5.98 -11.32
N ALA A 460 -26.22 5.64 -10.25
CA ALA A 460 -26.84 4.94 -9.12
C ALA A 460 -27.85 5.88 -8.43
N CYS A 461 -28.75 5.33 -7.62
CA CYS A 461 -29.68 6.16 -6.83
C CYS A 461 -29.01 6.89 -5.65
N PHE A 462 -27.70 6.73 -5.45
CA PHE A 462 -26.94 7.36 -4.38
C PHE A 462 -26.51 8.76 -4.79
N VAL A 463 -27.10 9.79 -4.18
CA VAL A 463 -26.68 11.18 -4.35
C VAL A 463 -25.99 11.64 -3.07
N TRP A 464 -24.72 12.05 -3.20
CA TRP A 464 -23.89 12.43 -2.07
C TRP A 464 -23.68 13.94 -2.03
N GLN A 465 -23.88 14.54 -0.85
CA GLN A 465 -23.54 15.94 -0.58
C GLN A 465 -22.40 16.00 0.45
N PRO A 466 -21.17 16.35 0.06
CA PRO A 466 -20.07 16.54 1.00
C PRO A 466 -20.32 17.68 1.99
N LYS A 467 -19.78 17.56 3.22
CA LYS A 467 -19.99 18.55 4.31
C LYS A 467 -19.62 20.00 3.98
N THR A 468 -18.61 20.19 3.15
CA THR A 468 -18.07 21.50 2.79
C THR A 468 -18.42 21.91 1.37
N SER A 469 -19.18 21.07 0.63
CA SER A 469 -19.61 21.41 -0.72
C SER A 469 -20.96 22.10 -0.72
N ARG A 470 -21.13 23.07 -1.63
CA ARG A 470 -22.43 23.73 -1.90
C ARG A 470 -23.35 22.89 -2.76
N THR A 471 -22.81 21.89 -3.46
CA THR A 471 -23.55 21.04 -4.39
C THR A 471 -23.48 19.58 -3.99
N SER A 472 -24.40 18.80 -4.53
CA SER A 472 -24.42 17.34 -4.42
C SER A 472 -24.21 16.71 -5.79
N SER A 473 -23.84 15.44 -5.80
CA SER A 473 -23.64 14.71 -7.04
C SER A 473 -24.05 13.26 -6.93
N ALA A 474 -24.71 12.76 -7.98
CA ALA A 474 -25.05 11.36 -8.09
C ALA A 474 -23.78 10.53 -8.36
N ILE A 475 -23.65 9.41 -7.67
CA ILE A 475 -22.59 8.44 -7.90
C ILE A 475 -22.88 7.73 -9.22
N LYS A 476 -21.86 7.61 -10.09
CA LYS A 476 -21.95 6.91 -11.38
C LYS A 476 -22.40 5.46 -11.18
N SER A 477 -23.16 4.95 -12.14
CA SER A 477 -23.47 3.52 -12.19
C SER A 477 -22.18 2.69 -12.18
N ARG A 478 -22.19 1.56 -11.47
CA ARG A 478 -21.05 0.63 -11.29
C ARG A 478 -19.84 1.14 -10.53
N ALA A 479 -19.90 2.34 -9.96
CA ALA A 479 -18.91 2.74 -8.96
C ALA A 479 -18.93 1.77 -7.77
N ALA A 480 -17.78 1.55 -7.15
CA ALA A 480 -17.63 0.66 -6.01
C ALA A 480 -17.19 1.44 -4.77
N GLY A 481 -17.85 1.22 -3.64
CA GLY A 481 -17.54 1.92 -2.40
C GLY A 481 -18.46 1.56 -1.24
N GLU A 482 -18.38 2.32 -0.16
CA GLU A 482 -19.25 2.15 1.00
C GLU A 482 -19.66 3.47 1.65
N ILE A 483 -20.83 3.49 2.28
CA ILE A 483 -21.32 4.56 3.13
C ILE A 483 -21.41 4.01 4.55
N VAL A 484 -20.65 4.59 5.48
CA VAL A 484 -20.60 4.20 6.89
C VAL A 484 -21.36 5.23 7.73
N TYR A 485 -22.35 4.76 8.49
CA TYR A 485 -23.13 5.58 9.41
C TYR A 485 -22.72 5.37 10.88
N ARG A 486 -22.24 4.17 11.21
CA ARG A 486 -21.76 3.81 12.55
C ARG A 486 -20.55 2.88 12.43
N GLU A 487 -19.45 3.20 13.10
CA GLU A 487 -18.31 2.29 13.18
C GLU A 487 -18.70 1.03 13.98
N ALA A 488 -18.29 -0.13 13.47
CA ALA A 488 -18.56 -1.42 14.11
C ALA A 488 -17.84 -1.50 15.47
N ARG A 489 -18.55 -1.97 16.51
CA ARG A 489 -17.91 -2.28 17.79
C ARG A 489 -16.93 -3.45 17.59
N LYS A 490 -15.64 -3.25 17.88
CA LYS A 490 -14.66 -4.35 17.92
C LYS A 490 -15.21 -5.46 18.84
N ALA A 491 -15.33 -6.67 18.30
CA ALA A 491 -15.79 -7.82 19.08
C ALA A 491 -14.83 -8.06 20.25
N VAL A 492 -15.36 -8.09 21.47
CA VAL A 492 -14.59 -8.43 22.67
C VAL A 492 -14.26 -9.92 22.61
N PRO A 493 -13.00 -10.34 22.76
CA PRO A 493 -12.65 -11.75 22.83
C PRO A 493 -13.34 -12.39 24.03
N VAL A 494 -14.22 -13.37 23.79
CA VAL A 494 -14.82 -14.19 24.85
C VAL A 494 -13.90 -15.38 25.09
N GLU A 495 -13.50 -15.55 26.35
CA GLU A 495 -12.61 -16.59 26.84
C GLU A 495 -13.20 -17.98 26.56
N GLN A 496 -12.38 -18.84 25.93
CA GLN A 496 -12.80 -20.09 25.29
C GLN A 496 -12.71 -21.27 26.25
N ALA A 497 -13.71 -22.16 26.21
CA ALA A 497 -13.66 -23.44 26.92
C ALA A 497 -12.90 -24.48 26.09
N GLN A 498 -11.85 -25.07 26.69
CA GLN A 498 -11.04 -26.13 26.09
C GLN A 498 -11.88 -27.40 25.83
N VAL A 499 -11.89 -27.85 24.57
CA VAL A 499 -12.42 -29.16 24.18
C VAL A 499 -11.34 -30.21 24.41
N ARG A 500 -11.65 -31.24 25.21
CA ARG A 500 -10.76 -32.39 25.45
C ARG A 500 -10.83 -33.38 24.30
N GLU A 501 -9.69 -33.69 23.72
CA GLU A 501 -9.52 -34.75 22.73
C GLU A 501 -9.51 -36.15 23.37
N ARG A 502 -10.06 -37.14 22.66
CA ARG A 502 -9.80 -38.57 22.89
C ARG A 502 -9.53 -39.24 21.54
N PRO A 503 -8.40 -39.95 21.36
CA PRO A 503 -8.13 -40.70 20.14
C PRO A 503 -8.76 -42.10 20.18
N GLY A 504 -9.22 -42.60 19.02
CA GLY A 504 -9.32 -44.05 18.79
C GLY A 504 -10.67 -44.67 18.40
N ALA A 505 -11.59 -43.97 17.73
CA ALA A 505 -12.73 -44.67 17.10
C ALA A 505 -13.13 -44.07 15.74
N ASN A 506 -13.58 -44.94 14.84
CA ASN A 506 -13.99 -44.62 13.49
C ASN A 506 -15.18 -43.63 13.53
N PHE A 507 -15.13 -42.54 12.76
CA PHE A 507 -16.09 -41.42 12.89
C PHE A 507 -17.55 -41.87 12.70
N LEU A 508 -17.80 -42.76 11.73
CA LEU A 508 -19.11 -43.34 11.48
C LEU A 508 -19.60 -44.16 12.69
N ASP A 509 -18.71 -44.93 13.32
CA ASP A 509 -19.02 -45.75 14.50
C ASP A 509 -19.29 -44.88 15.74
N ILE A 510 -18.54 -43.81 15.99
CA ILE A 510 -18.81 -42.90 17.12
C ILE A 510 -20.15 -42.18 16.93
N PHE A 511 -20.44 -41.74 15.70
CA PHE A 511 -21.65 -41.02 15.36
C PHE A 511 -22.89 -41.91 15.43
N LEU A 512 -22.80 -43.15 14.95
CA LEU A 512 -23.88 -44.15 14.96
C LEU A 512 -24.02 -44.89 16.31
N GLN A 513 -22.95 -45.18 17.06
CA GLN A 513 -23.05 -45.83 18.38
C GLN A 513 -23.75 -44.95 19.42
N LYS A 514 -23.71 -43.63 19.27
CA LYS A 514 -24.49 -42.70 20.10
C LYS A 514 -25.96 -42.61 19.69
N ALA A 515 -26.44 -43.32 18.66
CA ALA A 515 -27.85 -43.30 18.20
C ALA A 515 -28.88 -43.60 19.32
N ASN A 516 -28.47 -44.29 20.38
CA ASN A 516 -29.35 -44.68 21.49
C ASN A 516 -29.40 -43.70 22.68
N THR A 517 -28.72 -42.55 22.63
CA THR A 517 -28.82 -41.54 23.71
C THR A 517 -29.84 -40.46 23.32
N PRO A 518 -30.93 -40.28 24.09
CA PRO A 518 -31.97 -39.30 23.76
C PRO A 518 -31.40 -37.87 23.83
N PRO A 519 -31.81 -36.95 22.92
CA PRO A 519 -31.41 -35.56 22.98
C PRO A 519 -31.95 -34.92 24.26
N ALA A 520 -31.20 -33.99 24.85
CA ALA A 520 -31.72 -33.15 25.92
C ALA A 520 -32.89 -32.30 25.38
N GLU A 521 -34.08 -32.46 25.95
CA GLU A 521 -35.25 -31.63 25.61
C GLU A 521 -34.96 -30.15 25.93
N ARG A 522 -34.82 -29.35 24.88
CA ARG A 522 -35.13 -27.92 24.92
C ARG A 522 -35.95 -27.58 23.68
N ALA A 523 -37.26 -27.48 23.86
CA ALA A 523 -38.12 -26.79 22.91
C ALA A 523 -38.19 -25.31 23.30
N THR A 524 -38.01 -24.41 22.33
CA THR A 524 -38.93 -23.30 22.02
C THR A 524 -38.33 -22.46 20.88
N THR A 525 -39.07 -22.43 19.75
CA THR A 525 -38.83 -21.71 18.48
C THR A 525 -37.52 -22.00 17.74
N VAL A 526 -37.62 -22.78 16.67
CA VAL A 526 -36.50 -23.14 15.79
C VAL A 526 -36.29 -21.99 14.80
N ASP A 527 -35.58 -20.94 15.20
CA ASP A 527 -35.19 -19.85 14.30
C ASP A 527 -33.91 -20.25 13.54
N HIS A 528 -34.04 -20.73 12.30
CA HIS A 528 -32.90 -20.99 11.43
C HIS A 528 -32.42 -19.70 10.75
N ASN A 529 -31.16 -19.69 10.31
CA ASN A 529 -30.64 -18.69 9.40
C ASN A 529 -30.12 -19.36 8.13
N ILE A 530 -30.47 -18.83 6.97
CA ILE A 530 -29.80 -19.18 5.72
C ILE A 530 -28.82 -18.05 5.38
N HIS A 531 -27.57 -18.43 5.15
CA HIS A 531 -26.54 -17.55 4.64
C HIS A 531 -26.44 -17.74 3.13
N LEU A 532 -26.61 -16.66 2.38
CA LEU A 532 -26.46 -16.68 0.92
C LEU A 532 -25.01 -16.43 0.51
N ARG A 533 -24.67 -16.81 -0.72
CA ARG A 533 -23.36 -16.49 -1.34
C ARG A 533 -23.14 -14.99 -1.51
N SER A 534 -24.21 -14.20 -1.57
CA SER A 534 -24.15 -12.74 -1.52
C SER A 534 -23.76 -12.18 -0.15
N GLY A 535 -23.73 -13.01 0.90
CA GLY A 535 -23.51 -12.59 2.28
C GLY A 535 -24.79 -12.28 3.05
N ASP A 536 -25.95 -12.35 2.41
CA ASP A 536 -27.26 -12.10 3.03
C ASP A 536 -27.57 -13.13 4.12
N ILE A 537 -28.36 -12.70 5.10
CA ILE A 537 -28.85 -13.56 6.18
C ILE A 537 -30.38 -13.57 6.16
N ILE A 538 -30.97 -14.73 5.91
CA ILE A 538 -32.43 -14.91 5.87
C ILE A 538 -32.88 -15.68 7.12
N PRO A 539 -33.49 -15.00 8.11
CA PRO A 539 -34.14 -15.69 9.22
C PRO A 539 -35.38 -16.44 8.70
N CYS A 540 -35.46 -17.74 8.97
CA CYS A 540 -36.53 -18.59 8.45
C CYS A 540 -36.70 -19.88 9.26
N ASN A 541 -37.76 -20.63 8.94
CA ASN A 541 -37.87 -22.05 9.24
C ASN A 541 -37.56 -22.82 7.97
N VAL A 542 -36.66 -23.78 8.05
CA VAL A 542 -36.26 -24.65 6.93
C VAL A 542 -37.11 -25.89 7.03
N LEU A 543 -37.92 -26.13 6.01
CA LEU A 543 -38.91 -27.20 5.98
C LEU A 543 -38.32 -28.47 5.35
N SER A 544 -37.58 -28.32 4.26
CA SER A 544 -36.95 -29.46 3.58
C SER A 544 -35.78 -29.03 2.69
N ILE A 545 -34.92 -29.99 2.39
CA ILE A 545 -33.93 -29.89 1.31
C ILE A 545 -34.30 -30.95 0.26
N ALA A 546 -34.41 -30.53 -0.99
CA ALA A 546 -34.70 -31.39 -2.14
C ALA A 546 -33.88 -30.92 -3.35
N GLU A 547 -33.86 -31.67 -4.44
CA GLU A 547 -33.11 -31.34 -5.67
C GLU A 547 -33.42 -29.93 -6.22
N SER A 548 -34.67 -29.48 -6.08
CA SER A 548 -35.09 -28.15 -6.52
C SER A 548 -34.57 -26.99 -5.66
N GLY A 549 -33.97 -27.27 -4.49
CA GLY A 549 -33.52 -26.28 -3.54
C GLY A 549 -34.02 -26.50 -2.11
N VAL A 550 -33.91 -25.45 -1.30
CA VAL A 550 -34.24 -25.47 0.13
C VAL A 550 -35.57 -24.79 0.35
N ALA A 551 -36.58 -25.57 0.79
CA ALA A 551 -37.90 -25.05 1.08
C ALA A 551 -37.92 -24.38 2.45
N ILE A 552 -38.44 -23.16 2.51
CA ILE A 552 -38.46 -22.35 3.73
C ILE A 552 -39.83 -21.71 3.98
N LYS A 553 -40.04 -21.34 5.24
CA LYS A 553 -41.05 -20.39 5.65
C LYS A 553 -40.35 -19.21 6.32
N SER A 554 -40.46 -18.03 5.74
CA SER A 554 -39.89 -16.80 6.29
C SER A 554 -40.95 -15.70 6.32
N ASN A 555 -40.80 -14.76 7.25
CA ASN A 555 -41.61 -13.55 7.28
C ASN A 555 -40.96 -12.40 6.49
N VAL A 556 -39.75 -12.60 5.95
CA VAL A 556 -39.00 -11.57 5.19
C VAL A 556 -38.96 -11.81 3.68
N THR A 557 -39.48 -12.95 3.20
CA THR A 557 -39.60 -13.26 1.76
C THR A 557 -40.83 -14.09 1.49
N ASP A 558 -41.48 -13.84 0.34
CA ASP A 558 -42.56 -14.68 -0.19
C ASP A 558 -42.02 -15.95 -0.89
N SER A 559 -40.72 -16.03 -1.13
CA SER A 559 -40.06 -17.19 -1.73
C SER A 559 -40.19 -18.40 -0.81
N GLN A 560 -40.81 -19.45 -1.33
CA GLN A 560 -40.97 -20.72 -0.61
C GLN A 560 -39.79 -21.68 -0.80
N VAL A 561 -38.96 -21.46 -1.83
CA VAL A 561 -37.79 -22.29 -2.15
C VAL A 561 -36.62 -21.40 -2.56
N ILE A 562 -35.46 -21.60 -1.94
CA ILE A 562 -34.19 -20.93 -2.32
C ILE A 562 -33.33 -21.94 -3.09
N PRO A 563 -32.78 -21.58 -4.27
CA PRO A 563 -31.95 -22.49 -5.06
C PRO A 563 -30.61 -22.77 -4.37
N HIS A 564 -30.08 -23.99 -4.54
CA HIS A 564 -28.79 -24.39 -3.97
C HIS A 564 -27.64 -23.46 -4.35
N THR A 565 -27.64 -22.98 -5.59
CA THR A 565 -26.60 -22.09 -6.14
C THR A 565 -26.54 -20.74 -5.42
N ALA A 566 -27.59 -20.31 -4.71
CA ALA A 566 -27.60 -19.08 -3.95
C ALA A 566 -27.15 -19.27 -2.48
N ILE A 567 -27.15 -20.49 -1.96
CA ILE A 567 -26.94 -20.78 -0.53
C ILE A 567 -25.45 -21.04 -0.28
N LYS A 568 -24.90 -20.44 0.78
CA LYS A 568 -23.56 -20.76 1.28
C LYS A 568 -23.59 -21.61 2.54
N ALA A 569 -24.53 -21.34 3.46
CA ALA A 569 -24.69 -22.16 4.65
C ALA A 569 -26.11 -22.08 5.23
N ILE A 570 -26.47 -23.05 6.04
CA ILE A 570 -27.68 -23.05 6.87
C ILE A 570 -27.29 -23.29 8.32
N GLU A 571 -27.70 -22.39 9.20
CA GLU A 571 -27.66 -22.52 10.65
C GLU A 571 -29.00 -23.09 11.13
N LEU A 572 -28.99 -24.35 11.51
CA LEU A 572 -30.19 -25.06 11.98
C LEU A 572 -30.38 -24.90 13.49
N ILE A 573 -29.34 -24.47 14.19
CA ILE A 573 -29.35 -24.08 15.59
C ILE A 573 -28.42 -22.88 15.70
N ARG A 574 -28.87 -21.82 16.38
CA ARG A 574 -28.05 -20.62 16.61
C ARG A 574 -26.96 -20.87 17.64
N ASN A 575 -25.87 -21.50 17.22
CA ASN A 575 -24.63 -21.62 17.97
C ASN A 575 -23.44 -21.22 17.09
N LYS A 576 -22.38 -20.70 17.71
CA LYS A 576 -21.16 -20.36 16.98
C LYS A 576 -20.56 -21.64 16.40
N LEU A 577 -20.03 -21.57 15.17
CA LEU A 577 -19.21 -22.65 14.63
C LEU A 577 -18.06 -22.99 15.61
N PRO A 578 -17.76 -24.28 15.82
CA PRO A 578 -16.62 -24.68 16.61
C PRO A 578 -15.33 -24.06 16.08
N ASP A 579 -14.48 -23.55 16.98
CA ASP A 579 -13.14 -23.13 16.62
C ASP A 579 -12.30 -24.37 16.33
N LEU A 580 -11.66 -24.42 15.17
CA LEU A 580 -10.84 -25.55 14.74
C LEU A 580 -9.38 -25.11 14.72
N GLU A 581 -8.50 -25.97 15.24
CA GLU A 581 -7.07 -25.81 15.00
C GLU A 581 -6.81 -25.70 13.49
N SER A 582 -5.92 -24.79 13.12
CA SER A 582 -5.62 -24.46 11.71
C SER A 582 -5.29 -25.72 10.89
N ALA A 583 -4.57 -26.67 11.47
CA ALA A 583 -4.23 -27.95 10.86
C ALA A 583 -5.48 -28.79 10.50
N LYS A 584 -6.45 -28.87 11.41
CA LYS A 584 -7.68 -29.63 11.23
C LYS A 584 -8.61 -28.96 10.22
N LYS A 585 -8.71 -27.62 10.26
CA LYS A 585 -9.47 -26.84 9.27
C LYS A 585 -8.88 -27.03 7.87
N GLN A 586 -7.56 -26.96 7.73
CA GLN A 586 -6.86 -27.18 6.46
C GLN A 586 -7.14 -28.59 5.93
N ARG A 587 -7.02 -29.63 6.76
CA ARG A 587 -7.33 -31.02 6.40
C ARG A 587 -8.77 -31.22 5.91
N LEU A 588 -9.74 -30.55 6.54
CA LEU A 588 -11.15 -30.60 6.12
C LEU A 588 -11.41 -29.93 4.77
N LEU A 589 -10.65 -28.88 4.46
CA LEU A 589 -10.83 -28.07 3.25
C LEU A 589 -9.95 -28.54 2.07
N THR A 590 -8.91 -29.33 2.30
CA THR A 590 -8.15 -29.96 1.20
C THR A 590 -8.98 -31.06 0.54
N LEU A 591 -9.22 -30.95 -0.78
CA LEU A 591 -9.85 -31.96 -1.61
C LEU A 591 -8.80 -32.98 -2.09
N PRO A 592 -8.83 -34.23 -1.60
CA PRO A 592 -7.87 -35.26 -2.00
C PRO A 592 -8.00 -35.59 -3.49
N ARG A 593 -6.89 -35.96 -4.14
CA ARG A 593 -6.86 -36.28 -5.59
C ARG A 593 -7.90 -37.32 -6.01
N LEU A 594 -8.06 -38.38 -5.21
CA LEU A 594 -9.02 -39.47 -5.47
C LEU A 594 -10.49 -39.00 -5.51
N LEU A 595 -10.80 -37.85 -4.90
CA LEU A 595 -12.16 -37.29 -4.85
C LEU A 595 -12.37 -36.17 -5.89
N ARG A 596 -11.38 -35.83 -6.73
CA ARG A 596 -11.51 -34.76 -7.73
C ARG A 596 -12.62 -35.01 -8.76
N SER A 597 -12.85 -36.26 -9.15
CA SER A 597 -13.88 -36.62 -10.14
C SER A 597 -15.32 -36.57 -9.58
N SER A 598 -15.48 -36.59 -8.25
CA SER A 598 -16.76 -36.46 -7.58
C SER A 598 -16.55 -35.78 -6.22
N PRO A 599 -16.30 -34.46 -6.22
CA PRO A 599 -16.03 -33.73 -4.99
C PRO A 599 -17.26 -33.72 -4.07
N PRO A 600 -17.07 -33.70 -2.74
CA PRO A 600 -18.16 -33.48 -1.81
C PRO A 600 -18.74 -32.08 -2.03
N THR A 601 -20.07 -31.97 -1.99
CA THR A 601 -20.78 -30.70 -2.21
C THR A 601 -21.14 -30.01 -0.90
N HIS A 602 -21.04 -30.69 0.24
CA HIS A 602 -21.41 -30.15 1.54
C HIS A 602 -20.43 -30.55 2.65
N LEU A 603 -20.39 -29.71 3.69
CA LEU A 603 -19.81 -29.99 4.99
C LEU A 603 -20.88 -29.86 6.06
N LEU A 604 -21.14 -30.95 6.79
CA LEU A 604 -22.05 -30.94 7.93
C LEU A 604 -21.27 -30.62 9.20
N CYS A 605 -21.89 -29.87 10.11
CA CYS A 605 -21.47 -29.75 11.49
C CYS A 605 -22.55 -30.32 12.41
N SER A 606 -22.16 -31.18 13.33
CA SER A 606 -23.06 -31.71 14.36
C SER A 606 -23.26 -30.72 15.52
N GLN A 607 -24.22 -31.01 16.40
CA GLN A 607 -24.37 -30.26 17.66
C GLN A 607 -23.16 -30.40 18.60
N THR A 608 -22.42 -31.50 18.50
CA THR A 608 -21.24 -31.77 19.33
C THR A 608 -19.96 -31.15 18.77
N GLY A 609 -20.04 -30.51 17.60
CA GLY A 609 -18.91 -29.83 16.94
C GLY A 609 -18.09 -30.72 16.00
N ASP A 610 -18.56 -31.93 15.73
CA ASP A 610 -17.97 -32.84 14.75
C ASP A 610 -18.33 -32.45 13.31
N PHE A 611 -17.41 -32.65 12.36
CA PHE A 611 -17.56 -32.25 10.95
C PHE A 611 -17.56 -33.46 10.01
N LEU A 612 -18.37 -33.41 8.94
CA LEU A 612 -18.47 -34.49 7.96
C LEU A 612 -18.62 -33.96 6.53
N ARG A 613 -17.71 -34.36 5.62
CA ARG A 613 -17.83 -34.10 4.19
C ARG A 613 -18.80 -35.08 3.55
N CYS A 614 -19.74 -34.60 2.76
CA CYS A 614 -20.75 -35.44 2.12
C CYS A 614 -21.40 -34.73 0.92
N ARG A 615 -22.34 -35.42 0.28
CA ARG A 615 -23.32 -34.84 -0.63
C ARG A 615 -24.70 -34.96 0.00
N VAL A 616 -25.36 -33.84 0.31
CA VAL A 616 -26.73 -33.88 0.84
C VAL A 616 -27.69 -34.26 -0.29
N VAL A 617 -28.49 -35.30 -0.04
CA VAL A 617 -29.50 -35.81 -0.99
C VAL A 617 -30.87 -35.21 -0.68
N SER A 618 -31.30 -35.30 0.58
CA SER A 618 -32.58 -34.72 1.01
C SER A 618 -32.62 -34.48 2.52
N MET A 619 -33.53 -33.62 2.96
CA MET A 619 -33.78 -33.34 4.37
C MET A 619 -35.27 -33.10 4.62
N ASN A 620 -35.79 -33.60 5.74
CA ASN A 620 -37.09 -33.24 6.28
C ASN A 620 -36.97 -32.93 7.79
N ASP A 621 -38.10 -32.80 8.47
CA ASP A 621 -38.15 -32.47 9.91
C ASP A 621 -37.54 -33.56 10.81
N GLU A 622 -37.46 -34.81 10.35
CA GLU A 622 -37.01 -35.96 11.15
C GLU A 622 -35.57 -36.38 10.84
N LYS A 623 -35.18 -36.38 9.57
CA LYS A 623 -33.90 -36.90 9.10
C LYS A 623 -33.28 -36.11 7.94
N LEU A 624 -31.96 -36.24 7.83
CA LEU A 624 -31.11 -35.80 6.73
C LEU A 624 -30.52 -37.05 6.06
N VAL A 625 -30.68 -37.17 4.74
CA VAL A 625 -30.08 -38.24 3.93
C VAL A 625 -28.87 -37.65 3.20
N VAL A 626 -27.72 -38.29 3.38
CA VAL A 626 -26.47 -37.89 2.73
C VAL A 626 -25.81 -39.06 2.03
N GLU A 627 -25.11 -38.78 0.95
CA GLU A 627 -24.25 -39.71 0.23
C GLU A 627 -22.79 -39.50 0.64
N ILE A 628 -22.10 -40.59 1.00
CA ILE A 628 -20.68 -40.63 1.34
C ILE A 628 -20.09 -41.83 0.62
N GLN A 629 -19.09 -41.60 -0.25
CA GLN A 629 -18.46 -42.68 -1.03
C GLN A 629 -19.47 -43.60 -1.75
N LEU A 630 -20.54 -43.01 -2.32
CA LEU A 630 -21.63 -43.71 -3.02
C LEU A 630 -22.56 -44.54 -2.11
N GLU A 631 -22.47 -44.40 -0.79
CA GLU A 631 -23.42 -44.99 0.16
C GLU A 631 -24.33 -43.92 0.78
N GLU A 632 -25.63 -44.19 0.81
CA GLU A 632 -26.61 -43.33 1.49
C GLU A 632 -26.69 -43.64 2.98
N ILE A 633 -26.59 -42.60 3.79
CA ILE A 633 -26.63 -42.68 5.25
C ILE A 633 -27.74 -41.74 5.76
N GLU A 634 -28.60 -42.27 6.61
CA GLU A 634 -29.65 -41.50 7.29
C GLU A 634 -29.14 -40.97 8.64
N ILE A 635 -29.21 -39.66 8.82
CA ILE A 635 -28.80 -38.96 10.04
C ILE A 635 -30.03 -38.28 10.67
N PRO A 636 -30.30 -38.48 11.97
CA PRO A 636 -31.38 -37.75 12.65
C PRO A 636 -31.18 -36.24 12.54
N ARG A 637 -32.23 -35.53 12.11
CA ARG A 637 -32.20 -34.11 11.78
C ARG A 637 -31.74 -33.24 12.94
N ASN A 638 -32.16 -33.61 14.15
CA ASN A 638 -31.82 -32.93 15.39
C ASN A 638 -30.33 -33.02 15.77
N ARG A 639 -29.49 -33.80 15.08
CA ARG A 639 -28.04 -33.86 15.36
C ARG A 639 -27.23 -32.81 14.62
N ILE A 640 -27.80 -32.18 13.61
CA ILE A 640 -27.11 -31.26 12.72
C ILE A 640 -27.29 -29.83 13.22
N SER A 641 -26.19 -29.12 13.42
CA SER A 641 -26.18 -27.69 13.75
C SER A 641 -26.04 -26.84 12.49
N HIS A 642 -25.16 -27.23 11.57
CA HIS A 642 -24.88 -26.46 10.35
C HIS A 642 -24.75 -27.37 9.13
N ILE A 643 -25.11 -26.80 7.97
CA ILE A 643 -24.84 -27.37 6.65
C ILE A 643 -24.16 -26.28 5.84
N ILE A 644 -22.97 -26.55 5.29
CA ILE A 644 -22.17 -25.59 4.52
C ILE A 644 -22.02 -26.13 3.09
N TRP A 645 -22.21 -25.26 2.09
CA TRP A 645 -22.13 -25.61 0.66
C TRP A 645 -20.72 -25.35 0.12
N PHE A 646 -20.23 -26.31 -0.65
CA PHE A 646 -19.08 -26.16 -1.54
C PHE A 646 -19.56 -26.04 -2.97
N HIS A 647 -19.14 -24.99 -3.66
CA HIS A 647 -19.58 -24.70 -5.02
C HIS A 647 -18.46 -25.06 -6.03
N PRO A 648 -18.80 -25.69 -7.18
CA PRO A 648 -17.80 -26.10 -8.17
C PRO A 648 -17.01 -24.92 -8.78
N ASP A 649 -17.66 -23.77 -8.98
CA ASP A 649 -17.04 -22.56 -9.54
C ASP A 649 -15.97 -21.97 -8.59
N GLU A 650 -16.17 -22.05 -7.27
CA GLU A 650 -15.18 -21.67 -6.27
C GLU A 650 -13.93 -22.56 -6.32
N LEU A 651 -14.10 -23.85 -6.65
CA LEU A 651 -13.00 -24.81 -6.79
C LEU A 651 -12.22 -24.60 -8.09
N ALA A 652 -12.91 -24.31 -9.19
CA ALA A 652 -12.30 -24.05 -10.49
C ALA A 652 -11.45 -22.76 -10.49
N ALA A 653 -11.98 -21.67 -9.94
CA ALA A 653 -11.26 -20.40 -9.84
C ALA A 653 -9.98 -20.50 -9.00
N GLN A 654 -9.98 -21.33 -7.95
CA GLN A 654 -8.77 -21.60 -7.16
C GLN A 654 -7.73 -22.39 -7.94
N ALA A 655 -8.14 -23.39 -8.72
CA ALA A 655 -7.23 -24.16 -9.56
C ALA A 655 -6.57 -23.30 -10.65
N GLU A 656 -7.31 -22.32 -11.22
CA GLU A 656 -6.79 -21.36 -12.18
C GLU A 656 -5.78 -20.38 -11.55
N GLN A 657 -6.07 -19.84 -10.37
CA GLN A 657 -5.13 -18.97 -9.65
C GLN A 657 -3.83 -19.68 -9.25
N GLU A 658 -3.90 -20.93 -8.78
CA GLU A 658 -2.71 -21.72 -8.44
C GLU A 658 -1.90 -22.09 -9.71
N ALA A 659 -2.56 -22.29 -10.86
CA ALA A 659 -1.89 -22.51 -12.14
C ALA A 659 -1.18 -21.25 -12.67
N GLU A 660 -1.76 -20.06 -12.47
CA GLU A 660 -1.11 -18.78 -12.81
C GLU A 660 0.06 -18.45 -11.88
N GLU A 661 -0.08 -18.67 -10.57
CA GLU A 661 1.02 -18.45 -9.60
C GLU A 661 2.18 -19.42 -9.84
N SER A 662 1.92 -20.70 -10.12
CA SER A 662 2.97 -21.67 -10.45
C SER A 662 3.65 -21.43 -11.80
N ALA A 663 2.97 -20.77 -12.75
CA ALA A 663 3.56 -20.36 -14.02
C ALA A 663 4.48 -19.13 -13.90
N THR A 664 4.47 -18.40 -12.78
CA THR A 664 5.35 -17.24 -12.58
C THR A 664 6.77 -17.58 -12.12
N ASP A 665 7.03 -18.83 -11.71
CA ASP A 665 8.35 -19.29 -11.24
C ASP A 665 9.18 -20.07 -12.29
N GLU A 666 8.61 -20.42 -13.46
CA GLU A 666 9.38 -21.03 -14.56
C GLU A 666 9.19 -20.33 -15.92
N ALA A 667 10.28 -19.70 -16.35
CA ALA A 667 10.63 -19.26 -17.71
C ALA A 667 10.08 -17.91 -18.26
N VAL A 668 10.94 -16.90 -18.16
CA VAL A 668 11.22 -15.98 -19.27
C VAL A 668 11.90 -16.77 -20.40
N ALA A 669 11.17 -17.18 -21.44
CA ALA A 669 11.63 -17.24 -22.84
C ALA A 669 10.61 -17.90 -23.80
N GLU A 670 10.23 -17.12 -24.83
CA GLU A 670 9.84 -17.52 -26.20
C GLU A 670 8.43 -18.06 -26.51
N SER A 671 7.59 -17.10 -26.94
CA SER A 671 6.77 -17.05 -28.16
C SER A 671 5.49 -17.89 -28.32
N ASN A 672 4.37 -17.15 -28.29
CA ASN A 672 3.26 -17.07 -29.26
C ASN A 672 3.00 -18.24 -30.23
N GLU A 673 1.79 -18.80 -30.10
CA GLU A 673 0.74 -18.98 -31.13
C GLU A 673 0.00 -20.30 -30.91
N LYS A 674 -1.12 -20.27 -30.17
CA LYS A 674 -2.23 -21.20 -30.40
C LYS A 674 -3.57 -20.48 -30.35
N THR A 675 -4.10 -20.32 -31.55
CA THR A 675 -5.49 -20.12 -31.96
C THR A 675 -6.55 -20.33 -30.88
N ASN A 676 -7.22 -19.23 -30.54
CA ASN A 676 -8.49 -19.21 -29.83
C ASN A 676 -9.60 -19.73 -30.76
N GLN A 677 -10.10 -20.94 -30.50
CA GLN A 677 -11.42 -21.35 -30.97
C GLN A 677 -12.40 -21.19 -29.80
N PRO A 678 -13.55 -20.52 -29.99
CA PRO A 678 -14.51 -20.36 -28.91
C PRO A 678 -15.17 -21.71 -28.63
N ALA A 679 -15.05 -22.19 -27.38
CA ALA A 679 -15.92 -23.24 -26.89
C ALA A 679 -17.32 -22.63 -26.72
N GLU A 680 -18.21 -22.96 -27.66
CA GLU A 680 -19.65 -22.71 -27.54
C GLU A 680 -20.27 -23.69 -26.54
N ASP A 681 -21.22 -23.16 -25.77
CA ASP A 681 -22.26 -23.84 -24.99
C ASP A 681 -21.85 -24.71 -23.78
N SER A 682 -21.57 -24.06 -22.65
CA SER A 682 -22.09 -24.52 -21.35
C SER A 682 -22.77 -23.37 -20.61
N ALA A 683 -24.08 -23.50 -20.42
CA ALA A 683 -24.88 -22.51 -19.71
C ALA A 683 -24.66 -22.64 -18.19
N ALA A 684 -24.18 -21.54 -17.61
CA ALA A 684 -24.50 -20.99 -16.28
C ALA A 684 -24.08 -21.76 -15.01
N ASP A 685 -22.94 -21.33 -14.44
CA ASP A 685 -22.78 -21.16 -12.98
C ASP A 685 -21.81 -19.99 -12.75
N THR A 686 -22.31 -18.76 -13.01
CA THR A 686 -21.54 -17.52 -12.88
C THR A 686 -21.60 -16.98 -11.46
N LYS A 687 -20.43 -16.62 -10.90
CA LYS A 687 -20.27 -15.80 -9.69
C LYS A 687 -21.30 -14.64 -9.67
N PRO A 688 -21.89 -14.30 -8.51
CA PRO A 688 -22.82 -13.18 -8.42
C PRO A 688 -22.18 -11.87 -8.93
N ASP A 689 -22.82 -11.19 -9.89
CA ASP A 689 -22.40 -9.87 -10.35
C ASP A 689 -22.97 -8.78 -9.43
N PHE A 690 -22.09 -8.12 -8.69
CA PHE A 690 -22.44 -7.05 -7.76
C PHE A 690 -22.31 -5.65 -8.34
N SER A 691 -21.92 -5.49 -9.61
CA SER A 691 -21.59 -4.19 -10.20
C SER A 691 -22.69 -3.13 -10.03
N GLU A 692 -23.96 -3.51 -10.10
CA GLU A 692 -25.10 -2.61 -9.90
C GLU A 692 -25.90 -2.88 -8.61
N MET A 693 -25.30 -3.63 -7.68
CA MET A 693 -25.93 -4.03 -6.42
C MET A 693 -25.50 -3.13 -5.27
N ALA A 694 -26.32 -3.12 -4.22
CA ALA A 694 -25.96 -2.63 -2.91
C ALA A 694 -26.27 -3.69 -1.85
N GLN A 695 -25.37 -3.84 -0.89
CA GLN A 695 -25.55 -4.62 0.32
C GLN A 695 -25.69 -3.68 1.51
N ILE A 696 -26.80 -3.78 2.22
CA ILE A 696 -27.01 -3.05 3.47
C ILE A 696 -26.67 -3.93 4.67
N LEU A 697 -26.14 -3.30 5.72
CA LEU A 697 -25.94 -3.90 7.03
C LEU A 697 -26.83 -3.18 8.04
N GLN A 698 -27.77 -3.90 8.64
CA GLN A 698 -28.67 -3.38 9.66
C GLN A 698 -28.14 -3.63 11.08
N ASN A 699 -28.62 -2.84 12.05
CA ASN A 699 -28.36 -3.08 13.47
C ASN A 699 -28.67 -4.54 13.85
N GLY A 700 -27.68 -5.24 14.43
CA GLY A 700 -27.81 -6.65 14.82
C GLY A 700 -27.22 -7.65 13.83
N GLY A 701 -26.57 -7.19 12.77
CA GLY A 701 -25.77 -8.02 11.86
C GLY A 701 -26.50 -8.57 10.64
N ASN A 702 -27.79 -8.21 10.46
CA ASN A 702 -28.56 -8.63 9.29
C ASN A 702 -28.05 -7.96 8.01
N ARG A 703 -27.87 -8.76 6.95
CA ARG A 703 -27.37 -8.31 5.64
C ARG A 703 -28.37 -8.63 4.56
N VAL A 704 -28.60 -7.66 3.68
CA VAL A 704 -29.45 -7.83 2.50
C VAL A 704 -28.81 -7.18 1.29
N THR A 705 -28.74 -7.93 0.20
CA THR A 705 -28.23 -7.48 -1.10
C THR A 705 -29.40 -7.31 -2.07
N PHE A 706 -29.43 -6.16 -2.73
CA PHE A 706 -30.50 -5.79 -3.66
C PHE A 706 -30.01 -4.78 -4.69
N ARG A 707 -30.76 -4.62 -5.79
CA ARG A 707 -30.56 -3.54 -6.76
C ARG A 707 -31.26 -2.30 -6.24
N PRO A 708 -30.54 -1.25 -5.82
CA PRO A 708 -31.17 -0.06 -5.28
C PRO A 708 -31.74 0.79 -6.43
N GLU A 709 -32.96 1.29 -6.26
CA GLU A 709 -33.70 2.02 -7.29
C GLU A 709 -33.93 3.48 -6.90
N GLN A 710 -34.21 3.73 -5.62
CA GLN A 710 -34.53 5.07 -5.13
C GLN A 710 -34.16 5.26 -3.65
N VAL A 711 -33.64 6.45 -3.33
CA VAL A 711 -33.51 7.00 -1.97
C VAL A 711 -34.50 8.17 -1.87
N GLU A 712 -35.38 8.13 -0.87
CA GLU A 712 -36.36 9.18 -0.61
C GLU A 712 -36.55 9.38 0.90
N GLY A 713 -36.26 10.60 1.36
CA GLY A 713 -36.27 10.99 2.76
C GLY A 713 -35.32 10.12 3.58
N THR A 714 -35.87 9.30 4.47
CA THR A 714 -35.10 8.39 5.33
C THR A 714 -35.14 6.95 4.82
N SER A 715 -35.56 6.69 3.59
CA SER A 715 -35.72 5.32 3.09
C SER A 715 -34.94 5.06 1.81
N ILE A 716 -34.45 3.83 1.66
CA ILE A 716 -33.91 3.30 0.42
C ILE A 716 -34.75 2.11 -0.02
N SER A 717 -35.05 2.03 -1.30
CA SER A 717 -35.88 0.99 -1.90
C SER A 717 -35.26 0.41 -3.16
N GLY A 718 -35.66 -0.81 -3.50
CA GLY A 718 -35.23 -1.50 -4.70
C GLY A 718 -35.69 -2.95 -4.72
N THR A 719 -34.98 -3.80 -5.46
CA THR A 719 -35.39 -5.19 -5.71
C THR A 719 -34.26 -6.18 -5.43
N SER A 720 -34.50 -7.13 -4.53
CA SER A 720 -33.64 -8.28 -4.25
C SER A 720 -34.04 -9.48 -5.10
N ASP A 721 -33.06 -10.24 -5.60
CA ASP A 721 -33.31 -11.46 -6.38
C ASP A 721 -34.02 -12.56 -5.57
N ILE A 722 -33.89 -12.55 -4.24
CA ILE A 722 -34.48 -13.56 -3.36
C ILE A 722 -35.68 -13.03 -2.57
N LEU A 723 -35.62 -11.77 -2.11
CA LEU A 723 -36.68 -11.18 -1.28
C LEU A 723 -37.75 -10.44 -2.10
N GLY A 724 -37.51 -10.18 -3.39
CA GLY A 724 -38.37 -9.33 -4.21
C GLY A 724 -38.21 -7.85 -3.85
N THR A 725 -39.29 -7.07 -3.98
CA THR A 725 -39.26 -5.63 -3.64
C THR A 725 -38.99 -5.42 -2.16
N CYS A 726 -38.00 -4.59 -1.85
CA CYS A 726 -37.57 -4.30 -0.48
C CYS A 726 -37.41 -2.80 -0.24
N GLN A 727 -37.68 -2.38 1.00
CA GLN A 727 -37.49 -1.01 1.47
C GLN A 727 -36.89 -1.03 2.88
N PHE A 728 -35.93 -0.15 3.11
CA PHE A 728 -35.19 -0.06 4.36
C PHE A 728 -35.13 1.37 4.88
N ASP A 729 -35.29 1.53 6.18
CA ASP A 729 -35.06 2.81 6.86
C ASP A 729 -33.55 3.03 7.03
N LEU A 730 -33.01 3.98 6.25
CA LEU A 730 -32.16 5.06 6.76
C LEU A 730 -31.58 4.78 8.13
N SER A 731 -32.29 5.23 9.15
CA SER A 731 -31.84 5.32 10.54
C SER A 731 -31.39 3.99 11.16
N ALA A 732 -31.86 2.86 10.63
CA ALA A 732 -31.57 1.52 11.14
C ALA A 732 -30.31 0.88 10.52
N LEU A 733 -29.73 1.50 9.48
CA LEU A 733 -28.54 0.98 8.80
C LEU A 733 -27.26 1.38 9.54
N GLU A 734 -26.31 0.46 9.64
CA GLU A 734 -24.94 0.73 10.07
C GLU A 734 -24.06 1.12 8.86
N ARG A 735 -24.29 0.45 7.72
CA ARG A 735 -23.49 0.59 6.51
C ARG A 735 -24.28 0.25 5.24
N ILE A 736 -23.88 0.86 4.12
CA ILE A 736 -24.24 0.47 2.76
C ILE A 736 -22.94 0.20 1.99
N VAL A 737 -22.81 -0.95 1.36
CA VAL A 737 -21.68 -1.29 0.47
C VAL A 737 -22.25 -1.44 -0.93
N PHE A 738 -21.61 -0.90 -1.96
CA PHE A 738 -22.17 -0.92 -3.32
C PHE A 738 -21.12 -1.22 -4.38
N GLY A 739 -21.57 -1.78 -5.50
CA GLY A 739 -20.71 -2.20 -6.60
C GLY A 739 -19.78 -3.35 -6.23
N GLY A 740 -18.63 -3.43 -6.90
CA GLY A 740 -17.61 -4.47 -6.68
C GLY A 740 -17.02 -4.50 -5.26
N ALA A 741 -17.20 -3.46 -4.44
CA ALA A 741 -16.76 -3.48 -3.04
C ALA A 741 -17.47 -4.56 -2.20
N ILE A 742 -18.63 -5.04 -2.66
CA ILE A 742 -19.36 -6.15 -2.03
C ILE A 742 -18.52 -7.44 -2.08
N ASP A 743 -17.77 -7.68 -3.15
CA ASP A 743 -16.92 -8.88 -3.26
C ASP A 743 -15.91 -8.98 -2.11
N THR A 744 -15.24 -7.86 -1.80
CA THR A 744 -14.27 -7.78 -0.71
C THR A 744 -14.92 -8.08 0.63
N VAL A 745 -16.09 -7.47 0.88
CA VAL A 745 -16.84 -7.68 2.14
C VAL A 745 -17.33 -9.12 2.27
N VAL A 746 -17.81 -9.73 1.17
CA VAL A 746 -18.28 -11.12 1.14
C VAL A 746 -17.15 -12.09 1.37
N ALA A 747 -15.97 -11.86 0.79
CA ALA A 747 -14.79 -12.71 0.96
C ALA A 747 -14.38 -12.87 2.44
N ASP A 748 -14.56 -11.82 3.23
CA ASP A 748 -14.20 -11.79 4.65
C ASP A 748 -15.24 -12.46 5.58
N LEU A 749 -16.42 -12.85 5.07
CA LEU A 749 -17.47 -13.46 5.88
C LEU A 749 -17.10 -14.90 6.29
N VAL A 750 -17.54 -15.30 7.50
CA VAL A 750 -17.21 -16.58 8.14
C VAL A 750 -17.42 -17.77 7.21
N TYR A 751 -18.59 -17.88 6.57
CA TYR A 751 -18.92 -19.01 5.70
C TYR A 751 -18.26 -18.94 4.32
N SER A 752 -17.92 -17.75 3.83
CA SER A 752 -17.21 -17.56 2.57
C SER A 752 -15.79 -18.13 2.61
N GLN A 753 -15.20 -18.27 3.79
CA GLN A 753 -13.88 -18.87 3.98
C GLN A 753 -13.89 -20.41 3.91
N TRP A 754 -15.07 -21.06 3.89
CA TRP A 754 -15.18 -22.52 3.79
C TRP A 754 -15.30 -22.92 2.34
N LYS A 755 -14.16 -23.06 1.68
CA LYS A 755 -14.02 -23.46 0.27
C LYS A 755 -13.06 -24.64 0.20
N LEU A 756 -13.33 -25.56 -0.72
CA LEU A 756 -12.42 -26.68 -0.97
C LEU A 756 -11.23 -26.20 -1.80
N THR A 757 -10.04 -26.65 -1.45
CA THR A 757 -8.81 -26.40 -2.21
C THR A 757 -8.25 -27.72 -2.69
N PRO A 758 -7.95 -27.90 -4.00
CA PRO A 758 -7.37 -29.14 -4.50
C PRO A 758 -6.07 -29.48 -3.79
N ALA A 759 -5.82 -30.76 -3.49
CA ALA A 759 -4.48 -31.22 -3.15
C ALA A 759 -3.53 -30.96 -4.33
N ILE A 760 -2.31 -30.48 -4.05
CA ILE A 760 -1.27 -30.18 -5.06
C ILE A 760 -0.95 -31.46 -5.85
N GLU A 761 -0.63 -31.36 -7.14
CA GLU A 761 -0.16 -32.48 -7.96
C GLU A 761 1.38 -32.49 -8.01
N PRO A 762 2.06 -33.60 -7.67
CA PRO A 762 3.52 -33.59 -7.60
C PRO A 762 4.10 -33.89 -8.99
N LEU A 763 5.06 -33.08 -9.41
CA LEU A 763 5.86 -33.32 -10.60
C LEU A 763 6.76 -34.56 -10.43
N ILE A 764 7.00 -35.32 -11.49
CA ILE A 764 7.98 -36.41 -11.48
C ILE A 764 9.33 -35.83 -11.88
N ALA A 765 10.27 -35.74 -10.93
CA ALA A 765 11.63 -35.27 -11.21
C ALA A 765 12.48 -36.39 -11.87
N GLN A 766 13.31 -36.05 -12.87
CA GLN A 766 14.15 -37.03 -13.59
C GLN A 766 15.40 -37.46 -12.80
N GLU A 767 15.97 -38.62 -13.16
CA GLU A 767 17.24 -39.15 -12.63
C GLU A 767 18.42 -38.21 -12.94
N THR A 768 19.19 -37.79 -11.93
CA THR A 768 20.45 -37.08 -12.12
C THR A 768 21.64 -38.06 -12.01
N ASN A 769 22.28 -38.37 -13.14
CA ASN A 769 23.47 -39.26 -13.18
C ASN A 769 24.80 -38.52 -12.95
N ASP A 770 24.82 -37.21 -13.18
CA ASP A 770 25.91 -36.33 -12.79
C ASP A 770 25.36 -35.47 -11.66
N GLY A 771 26.07 -35.37 -10.53
CA GLY A 771 25.64 -34.66 -9.31
C GLY A 771 25.21 -33.22 -9.60
N GLY A 772 23.94 -33.08 -9.99
CA GLY A 772 23.34 -31.86 -10.51
C GLY A 772 23.05 -30.86 -9.41
N ASP A 773 23.05 -29.59 -9.83
CA ASP A 773 23.02 -28.39 -9.01
C ASP A 773 22.19 -28.49 -7.72
N ASP A 774 22.77 -27.91 -6.66
CA ASP A 774 22.20 -27.65 -5.34
C ASP A 774 20.95 -26.74 -5.44
N MET A 775 19.88 -27.22 -6.06
CA MET A 775 18.55 -26.58 -6.05
C MET A 775 17.89 -26.73 -4.66
N GLY A 776 18.44 -27.57 -3.78
CA GLY A 776 17.99 -27.79 -2.40
C GLY A 776 18.32 -26.64 -1.45
N GLY A 777 19.38 -25.88 -1.72
CA GLY A 777 19.78 -24.70 -0.94
C GLY A 777 18.80 -23.51 -0.98
N ALA A 778 17.82 -23.52 -1.88
CA ALA A 778 16.87 -22.42 -2.09
C ALA A 778 15.49 -22.61 -1.43
N SER A 779 15.20 -23.77 -0.82
CA SER A 779 13.89 -23.97 -0.16
C SER A 779 13.77 -23.08 1.09
N PRO A 780 12.66 -22.33 1.26
CA PRO A 780 12.44 -21.47 2.43
C PRO A 780 12.28 -22.24 3.74
N LEU A 781 12.27 -23.59 3.70
CA LEU A 781 12.17 -24.46 4.88
C LEU A 781 13.54 -24.77 5.51
N VAL A 782 14.63 -24.73 4.73
CA VAL A 782 15.98 -25.05 5.24
C VAL A 782 16.38 -24.05 6.34
N GLY A 783 16.85 -24.58 7.47
CA GLY A 783 17.21 -23.80 8.66
C GLY A 783 16.04 -23.38 9.56
N LYS A 784 14.80 -23.80 9.24
CA LYS A 784 13.62 -23.56 10.09
C LYS A 784 13.16 -24.84 10.81
N PRO A 785 12.38 -24.74 11.90
CA PRO A 785 11.74 -25.89 12.53
C PRO A 785 10.92 -26.69 11.50
N ALA A 786 11.09 -28.02 11.52
CA ALA A 786 10.37 -28.89 10.61
C ALA A 786 8.84 -28.83 10.90
N PRO A 787 7.98 -28.67 9.86
CA PRO A 787 6.54 -28.67 10.07
C PRO A 787 6.05 -29.93 10.81
N ALA A 788 5.16 -29.77 11.79
CA ALA A 788 4.71 -30.91 12.59
C ALA A 788 4.04 -32.01 11.74
N ILE A 789 4.47 -33.26 11.94
CA ILE A 789 3.93 -34.48 11.31
C ILE A 789 3.30 -35.36 12.38
N LYS A 790 2.07 -35.80 12.12
CA LYS A 790 1.38 -36.85 12.87
C LYS A 790 0.57 -37.70 11.89
N LEU A 791 1.09 -38.88 11.54
CA LEU A 791 0.55 -39.73 10.47
C LEU A 791 0.41 -41.18 10.93
N ALA A 792 -0.63 -41.87 10.44
CA ALA A 792 -0.77 -43.31 10.63
C ALA A 792 0.34 -44.06 9.88
N LEU A 793 0.79 -45.17 10.45
CA LEU A 793 1.80 -46.04 9.84
C LEU A 793 1.14 -47.22 9.11
N LEU A 794 1.75 -47.60 7.98
CA LEU A 794 1.39 -48.83 7.26
C LEU A 794 1.59 -50.05 8.17
N GLY A 795 0.52 -50.84 8.39
CA GLY A 795 0.55 -51.98 9.31
C GLY A 795 0.15 -51.66 10.75
N GLY A 796 -0.23 -50.40 11.02
CA GLY A 796 -0.76 -49.95 12.31
C GLY A 796 0.28 -49.21 13.16
N GLY A 797 -0.22 -48.37 14.08
CA GLY A 797 0.60 -47.42 14.84
C GLY A 797 0.57 -46.02 14.24
N GLU A 798 1.37 -45.12 14.83
CA GLU A 798 1.38 -43.70 14.47
C GLU A 798 2.81 -43.16 14.57
N PHE A 799 3.18 -42.33 13.60
CA PHE A 799 4.43 -41.60 13.56
C PHE A 799 4.18 -40.14 13.97
N GLU A 800 5.00 -39.65 14.89
CA GLU A 800 5.01 -38.25 15.32
C GLU A 800 6.45 -37.71 15.29
N LEU A 801 6.73 -36.75 14.42
CA LEU A 801 8.09 -36.23 14.23
C LEU A 801 8.68 -35.60 15.51
N GLU A 802 7.83 -34.99 16.35
CA GLU A 802 8.27 -34.39 17.62
C GLU A 802 8.86 -35.40 18.61
N LYS A 803 8.48 -36.68 18.51
CA LYS A 803 9.02 -37.76 19.36
C LYS A 803 10.40 -38.24 18.90
N GLU A 804 10.85 -37.83 17.72
CA GLU A 804 12.14 -38.24 17.16
C GLU A 804 13.28 -37.29 17.50
N LYS A 805 13.07 -36.26 18.33
CA LYS A 805 14.14 -35.35 18.79
C LYS A 805 15.33 -36.14 19.35
N GLY A 806 16.54 -35.73 18.95
CA GLY A 806 17.78 -36.45 19.22
C GLY A 806 18.22 -37.42 18.11
N HIS A 807 17.37 -37.70 17.12
CA HIS A 807 17.72 -38.47 15.93
C HIS A 807 17.80 -37.54 14.71
N VAL A 808 18.63 -37.91 13.73
CA VAL A 808 18.51 -37.37 12.37
C VAL A 808 17.39 -38.14 11.67
N VAL A 809 16.37 -37.46 11.16
CA VAL A 809 15.23 -38.09 10.48
C VAL A 809 15.28 -37.77 8.98
N VAL A 810 15.28 -38.82 8.16
CA VAL A 810 15.15 -38.73 6.70
C VAL A 810 13.70 -39.00 6.34
N LEU A 811 13.01 -37.98 5.85
CA LEU A 811 11.66 -38.08 5.30
C LEU A 811 11.78 -38.28 3.78
N ASP A 812 11.24 -39.38 3.26
CA ASP A 812 11.24 -39.71 1.83
C ASP A 812 9.82 -39.63 1.27
N PHE A 813 9.50 -38.57 0.52
CA PHE A 813 8.18 -38.36 -0.06
C PHE A 813 8.06 -39.07 -1.41
N TRP A 814 7.09 -39.98 -1.52
CA TRP A 814 6.98 -40.90 -2.66
C TRP A 814 5.55 -41.32 -3.00
N ALA A 815 5.37 -41.97 -4.14
CA ALA A 815 4.12 -42.63 -4.55
C ALA A 815 4.40 -43.89 -5.37
N THR A 816 3.49 -44.86 -5.38
CA THR A 816 3.72 -46.17 -6.03
C THR A 816 3.82 -46.10 -7.56
N TRP A 817 3.22 -45.08 -8.17
CA TRP A 817 3.30 -44.83 -9.62
C TRP A 817 4.55 -44.05 -10.03
N CYS A 818 5.35 -43.56 -9.07
CA CYS A 818 6.56 -42.79 -9.34
C CYS A 818 7.73 -43.73 -9.65
N GLY A 819 8.08 -43.85 -10.94
CA GLY A 819 9.21 -44.66 -11.40
C GLY A 819 10.55 -44.32 -10.72
N PRO A 820 10.98 -43.04 -10.69
CA PRO A 820 12.21 -42.63 -10.01
C PRO A 820 12.23 -42.91 -8.50
N CYS A 821 11.07 -42.83 -7.84
CA CYS A 821 10.93 -43.19 -6.42
C CYS A 821 11.24 -44.68 -6.20
N MET A 822 10.69 -45.55 -7.05
CA MET A 822 10.90 -47.01 -6.96
C MET A 822 12.34 -47.42 -7.22
N GLN A 823 13.11 -46.61 -7.96
CA GLN A 823 14.54 -46.84 -8.19
C GLN A 823 15.40 -46.30 -7.04
N THR A 824 14.98 -45.21 -6.40
CA THR A 824 15.78 -44.48 -5.39
C THR A 824 15.61 -45.05 -3.99
N MET A 825 14.39 -45.42 -3.61
CA MET A 825 14.06 -45.89 -2.27
C MET A 825 14.89 -47.11 -1.81
N PRO A 826 15.16 -48.13 -2.65
CA PRO A 826 16.09 -49.21 -2.28
C PRO A 826 17.52 -48.73 -1.99
N LEU A 827 18.00 -47.72 -2.74
CA LEU A 827 19.35 -47.17 -2.56
C LEU A 827 19.45 -46.36 -1.25
N VAL A 828 18.39 -45.62 -0.91
CA VAL A 828 18.28 -44.90 0.37
C VAL A 828 18.26 -45.89 1.53
N GLU A 829 17.43 -46.95 1.47
CA GLU A 829 17.36 -47.97 2.52
C GLU A 829 18.72 -48.65 2.72
N GLU A 830 19.40 -49.04 1.64
CA GLU A 830 20.71 -49.66 1.70
C GLU A 830 21.79 -48.72 2.27
N ALA A 831 21.78 -47.44 1.86
CA ALA A 831 22.70 -46.45 2.39
C ALA A 831 22.51 -46.22 3.89
N LEU A 832 21.27 -46.22 4.38
CA LEU A 832 20.99 -45.98 5.79
C LEU A 832 21.32 -47.16 6.71
N LYS A 833 21.44 -48.38 6.18
CA LYS A 833 21.90 -49.57 6.95
C LYS A 833 23.30 -49.40 7.54
N THR A 834 24.15 -48.51 6.99
CA THR A 834 25.50 -48.26 7.53
C THR A 834 25.52 -47.38 8.77
N TYR A 835 24.40 -46.72 9.09
CA TYR A 835 24.26 -45.83 10.23
C TYR A 835 23.61 -46.53 11.42
N ASN A 836 23.90 -46.07 12.64
CA ASN A 836 23.24 -46.62 13.83
C ASN A 836 21.75 -46.24 13.79
N PRO A 837 20.82 -47.21 13.86
CA PRO A 837 19.39 -46.91 13.88
C PRO A 837 18.96 -46.07 15.10
N GLU A 838 19.74 -46.02 16.17
CA GLU A 838 19.52 -45.11 17.31
C GLU A 838 19.96 -43.66 17.04
N GLN A 839 20.56 -43.38 15.88
CA GLN A 839 21.03 -42.04 15.49
C GLN A 839 20.32 -41.52 14.23
N VAL A 840 19.93 -42.41 13.31
CA VAL A 840 19.30 -42.04 12.04
C VAL A 840 18.03 -42.88 11.79
N ARG A 841 16.94 -42.22 11.39
CA ARG A 841 15.64 -42.85 11.08
C ARG A 841 15.19 -42.53 9.66
N LEU A 842 14.73 -43.54 8.92
CA LEU A 842 14.05 -43.37 7.63
C LEU A 842 12.54 -43.48 7.82
N ILE A 843 11.80 -42.49 7.33
CA ILE A 843 10.34 -42.49 7.29
C ILE A 843 9.91 -42.16 5.86
N ALA A 844 9.33 -43.14 5.17
CA ALA A 844 8.82 -42.98 3.83
C ALA A 844 7.39 -42.44 3.87
N VAL A 845 7.17 -41.21 3.44
CA VAL A 845 5.87 -40.55 3.44
C VAL A 845 5.18 -40.79 2.11
N ASN A 846 4.18 -41.67 2.09
CA ASN A 846 3.43 -41.99 0.88
C ASN A 846 2.29 -40.99 0.65
N LEU A 847 2.15 -40.54 -0.60
CA LEU A 847 1.23 -39.47 -0.99
C LEU A 847 -0.13 -39.99 -1.49
N GLU A 848 -1.16 -39.89 -0.65
CA GLU A 848 -2.58 -40.04 -1.03
C GLU A 848 -2.98 -41.37 -1.69
N GLU A 849 -2.33 -42.49 -1.34
CA GLU A 849 -2.68 -43.84 -1.84
C GLU A 849 -3.30 -44.73 -0.76
N PRO A 850 -4.17 -45.70 -1.14
CA PRO A 850 -4.75 -46.66 -0.20
C PRO A 850 -3.69 -47.66 0.29
N GLU A 851 -3.83 -48.09 1.55
CA GLU A 851 -2.88 -49.00 2.21
C GLU A 851 -2.64 -50.29 1.43
N GLU A 852 -3.68 -50.85 0.80
CA GLU A 852 -3.59 -52.08 0.01
C GLU A 852 -2.61 -51.94 -1.16
N GLN A 853 -2.71 -50.83 -1.89
CA GLN A 853 -1.83 -50.54 -3.03
C GLN A 853 -0.38 -50.36 -2.60
N ILE A 854 -0.17 -49.65 -1.49
CA ILE A 854 1.16 -49.43 -0.92
C ILE A 854 1.76 -50.78 -0.48
N ARG A 855 0.99 -51.62 0.22
CA ARG A 855 1.44 -52.93 0.71
C ARG A 855 1.88 -53.85 -0.41
N GLU A 856 1.08 -53.95 -1.48
CA GLU A 856 1.44 -54.77 -2.65
C GLU A 856 2.76 -54.35 -3.30
N VAL A 857 3.06 -53.04 -3.31
CA VAL A 857 4.28 -52.50 -3.91
C VAL A 857 5.48 -52.69 -2.99
N MET A 858 5.33 -52.47 -1.69
CA MET A 858 6.37 -52.75 -0.69
C MET A 858 6.79 -54.23 -0.72
N GLU A 859 5.81 -55.15 -0.82
CA GLU A 859 6.08 -56.60 -0.93
C GLU A 859 6.77 -56.95 -2.26
N ARG A 860 6.32 -56.37 -3.38
CA ARG A 860 6.88 -56.66 -4.71
C ARG A 860 8.34 -56.21 -4.85
N HIS A 861 8.71 -55.10 -4.22
CA HIS A 861 10.04 -54.50 -4.30
C HIS A 861 10.94 -54.87 -3.12
N GLU A 862 10.48 -55.75 -2.22
CA GLU A 862 11.22 -56.19 -1.01
C GLU A 862 11.71 -55.00 -0.15
N LEU A 863 10.89 -53.96 -0.04
CA LEU A 863 11.20 -52.76 0.73
C LEU A 863 10.79 -52.95 2.20
N HIS A 864 11.61 -52.46 3.13
CA HIS A 864 11.35 -52.59 4.57
C HIS A 864 11.29 -51.26 5.33
N ALA A 865 11.28 -50.14 4.60
CA ALA A 865 11.13 -48.81 5.19
C ALA A 865 9.81 -48.66 5.98
N THR A 866 9.85 -47.89 7.06
CA THR A 866 8.65 -47.47 7.80
C THR A 866 7.86 -46.48 6.95
N VAL A 867 6.62 -46.82 6.60
CA VAL A 867 5.78 -45.98 5.73
C VAL A 867 4.74 -45.20 6.54
N ALA A 868 4.76 -43.87 6.43
CA ALA A 868 3.75 -42.96 6.96
C ALA A 868 2.75 -42.57 5.87
N LEU A 869 1.45 -42.56 6.20
CA LEU A 869 0.36 -42.44 5.23
C LEU A 869 -0.20 -41.01 5.17
N ASP A 870 0.21 -40.22 4.17
CA ASP A 870 -0.31 -38.86 3.94
C ASP A 870 -1.57 -38.88 3.06
N VAL A 871 -2.65 -39.48 3.59
CA VAL A 871 -3.90 -39.78 2.86
C VAL A 871 -4.66 -38.56 2.32
N ASP A 872 -4.32 -37.35 2.76
CA ASP A 872 -4.99 -36.09 2.38
C ASP A 872 -4.03 -35.02 1.83
N GLY A 873 -2.76 -35.37 1.63
CA GLY A 873 -1.76 -34.50 1.02
C GLY A 873 -1.36 -33.28 1.86
N VAL A 874 -1.83 -33.16 3.11
CA VAL A 874 -1.54 -31.99 3.96
C VAL A 874 -0.07 -31.97 4.34
N THR A 875 0.54 -33.13 4.60
CA THR A 875 1.96 -33.21 4.97
C THR A 875 2.85 -32.84 3.79
N ALA A 876 2.56 -33.39 2.60
CA ALA A 876 3.23 -33.05 1.36
C ALA A 876 3.22 -31.54 1.09
N ARG A 877 2.05 -30.89 1.24
CA ARG A 877 1.93 -29.43 1.07
C ARG A 877 2.81 -28.64 2.04
N ARG A 878 2.84 -29.02 3.33
CA ARG A 878 3.64 -28.32 4.36
C ARG A 878 5.13 -28.40 4.08
N TYR A 879 5.58 -29.52 3.54
CA TYR A 879 6.97 -29.77 3.17
C TYR A 879 7.28 -29.34 1.73
N GLN A 880 6.34 -28.67 1.06
CA GLN A 880 6.48 -28.24 -0.34
C GLN A 880 6.92 -29.38 -1.26
N ALA A 881 6.43 -30.60 -1.00
CA ALA A 881 6.71 -31.79 -1.80
C ALA A 881 5.93 -31.76 -3.13
N ASN A 882 6.22 -30.72 -3.92
CA ASN A 882 5.62 -30.42 -5.21
C ASN A 882 6.27 -31.25 -6.33
N ALA A 883 7.33 -31.99 -6.04
CA ALA A 883 7.95 -32.97 -6.93
C ALA A 883 8.41 -34.20 -6.13
N ILE A 884 8.39 -35.38 -6.76
CA ILE A 884 8.81 -36.65 -6.15
C ILE A 884 9.79 -37.43 -7.05
N PRO A 885 10.74 -38.19 -6.46
CA PRO A 885 11.01 -38.32 -5.02
C PRO A 885 11.58 -37.03 -4.43
N GLN A 886 11.28 -36.76 -3.16
CA GLN A 886 11.87 -35.65 -2.40
C GLN A 886 12.34 -36.16 -1.04
N LEU A 887 13.61 -35.93 -0.72
CA LEU A 887 14.20 -36.26 0.57
C LEU A 887 14.32 -34.99 1.42
N VAL A 888 13.87 -35.07 2.67
CA VAL A 888 14.04 -33.99 3.66
C VAL A 888 14.81 -34.55 4.85
N ILE A 889 15.95 -33.94 5.17
CA ILE A 889 16.77 -34.29 6.32
C ILE A 889 16.44 -33.34 7.46
N VAL A 890 15.95 -33.89 8.56
CA VAL A 890 15.67 -33.18 9.81
C VAL A 890 16.78 -33.48 10.81
N ASP A 891 17.38 -32.44 11.40
CA ASP A 891 18.44 -32.58 12.39
C ASP A 891 17.92 -33.04 13.77
N GLN A 892 18.86 -33.26 14.70
CA GLN A 892 18.58 -33.74 16.06
C GLN A 892 17.75 -32.75 16.89
N ASP A 893 17.75 -31.46 16.55
CA ASP A 893 16.97 -30.41 17.22
C ASP A 893 15.54 -30.29 16.65
N GLY A 894 15.27 -30.95 15.51
CA GLY A 894 13.99 -30.94 14.83
C GLY A 894 13.86 -29.84 13.76
N ASN A 895 14.97 -29.30 13.25
CA ASN A 895 14.98 -28.34 12.14
C ASN A 895 15.27 -29.04 10.81
N VAL A 896 14.79 -28.46 9.71
CA VAL A 896 15.12 -28.95 8.37
C VAL A 896 16.56 -28.56 8.04
N ALA A 897 17.46 -29.54 7.99
CA ALA A 897 18.87 -29.32 7.69
C ALA A 897 19.13 -29.22 6.19
N LYS A 898 18.55 -30.13 5.41
CA LYS A 898 18.71 -30.21 3.95
C LYS A 898 17.46 -30.77 3.29
N LEU A 899 17.27 -30.42 2.02
CA LEU A 899 16.17 -30.89 1.19
C LEU A 899 16.72 -31.22 -0.20
N TYR A 900 16.30 -32.34 -0.78
CA TYR A 900 16.69 -32.78 -2.12
C TYR A 900 15.45 -33.14 -2.93
N VAL A 901 15.37 -32.63 -4.16
CA VAL A 901 14.32 -32.95 -5.12
C VAL A 901 14.91 -33.79 -6.25
N GLY A 902 14.27 -34.89 -6.60
CA GLY A 902 14.80 -35.90 -7.53
C GLY A 902 15.46 -37.07 -6.81
N GLY A 903 15.85 -38.08 -7.59
CA GLY A 903 16.35 -39.34 -7.06
C GLY A 903 17.50 -39.92 -7.89
N GLY A 904 18.11 -40.98 -7.37
CA GLY A 904 19.23 -41.68 -7.98
C GLY A 904 20.49 -41.71 -7.09
N PRO A 905 21.58 -42.36 -7.56
CA PRO A 905 22.78 -42.58 -6.77
C PRO A 905 23.47 -41.28 -6.30
N GLY A 906 23.41 -40.21 -7.10
CA GLY A 906 23.99 -38.90 -6.76
C GLY A 906 23.30 -38.27 -5.56
N THR A 907 21.96 -38.24 -5.55
CA THR A 907 21.15 -37.75 -4.42
C THR A 907 21.43 -38.56 -3.15
N VAL A 908 21.58 -39.88 -3.25
CA VAL A 908 21.92 -40.74 -2.10
C VAL A 908 23.32 -40.43 -1.56
N ALA A 909 24.28 -40.10 -2.41
CA ALA A 909 25.62 -39.69 -1.96
C ALA A 909 25.59 -38.37 -1.19
N GLN A 910 24.85 -37.37 -1.69
CA GLN A 910 24.67 -36.07 -1.01
C GLN A 910 23.91 -36.20 0.32
N MET A 911 22.90 -37.07 0.37
CA MET A 911 22.17 -37.40 1.60
C MET A 911 23.14 -37.95 2.67
N ARG A 912 24.03 -38.87 2.29
CA ARG A 912 25.03 -39.44 3.21
C ARG A 912 25.99 -38.39 3.74
N GLU A 913 26.49 -37.51 2.87
CA GLU A 913 27.37 -36.42 3.27
C GLU A 913 26.70 -35.51 4.32
N SER A 914 25.43 -35.15 4.10
CA SER A 914 24.68 -34.32 5.05
C SER A 914 24.42 -35.03 6.39
N ILE A 915 24.16 -36.33 6.37
CA ILE A 915 24.01 -37.11 7.61
C ILE A 915 25.36 -37.18 8.34
N ASP A 916 26.47 -37.41 7.63
CA ASP A 916 27.82 -37.45 8.20
C ASP A 916 28.20 -36.11 8.86
N GLU A 917 27.87 -34.99 8.20
CA GLU A 917 28.05 -33.64 8.76
C GLU A 917 27.26 -33.42 10.06
N LEU A 918 25.99 -33.84 10.08
CA LEU A 918 25.12 -33.70 11.25
C LEU A 918 25.52 -34.61 12.42
N LEU A 919 26.21 -35.73 12.15
CA LEU A 919 26.71 -36.66 13.16
C LEU A 919 28.15 -36.36 13.61
N ALA A 920 28.85 -35.43 12.95
CA ALA A 920 30.20 -35.04 13.32
C ALA A 920 30.23 -34.28 14.66
N PRO A 921 31.26 -34.47 15.51
CA PRO A 921 31.38 -33.71 16.75
C PRO A 921 31.60 -32.22 16.47
N PRO A 922 31.04 -31.29 17.28
CA PRO A 922 31.13 -29.86 17.04
C PRO A 922 32.59 -29.39 17.02
N VAL A 923 32.97 -28.69 15.94
CA VAL A 923 34.30 -28.05 15.81
C VAL A 923 34.34 -26.83 16.73
N ASN A 924 35.16 -26.90 17.79
CA ASN A 924 35.42 -25.77 18.68
C ASN A 924 36.30 -24.73 17.97
N ASP A 925 35.70 -23.76 17.29
CA ASP A 925 36.42 -22.54 16.89
C ASP A 925 36.58 -21.62 18.11
N THR A 926 37.73 -21.74 18.76
CA THR A 926 38.21 -20.74 19.73
C THR A 926 39.00 -19.67 18.97
N PRO A 927 38.63 -18.37 19.00
CA PRO A 927 39.48 -17.33 18.46
C PRO A 927 40.75 -17.22 19.30
N MET A 928 41.91 -17.23 18.65
CA MET A 928 43.19 -16.88 19.26
C MET A 928 43.13 -15.45 19.83
N GLN A 929 43.71 -15.30 21.03
CA GLN A 929 43.79 -14.08 21.84
C GLN A 929 44.42 -12.87 21.13
#